data_AF-A0A5Q4GTX4-F1
#
_entry.id   AF-A0A5Q4GTX4-F1
#
_cell.length_a   1.000
_cell.length_b   1.000
_cell.length_c   1.000
_cell.angle_alpha   90.00
_cell.angle_beta   90.00
_cell.angle_gamma   90.00
#
_symmetry.space_group_name_H-M   'P 1'
#
loop_
_entity.id
_entity.type
_entity.pdbx_description
1 polymer ?
#
loop_
_entity_poly.entity_id
_entity_poly.type
_entity_poly.pdbx_seq_one_letter_code
_entity_poly.pdbx_strand_id
1 'polypeptide(L)'
;MKPVVTAPPDHGLMADGSRVGGWWHASEDQGRIVCDLCPRGCVLKPGDRGFCFVRENRDGQMLLTTYGRSTGFCIDPIEKKPLNHFYPGTSVLSFGTAGCNLGCKFCQNWDISKSKEVARLSEQASPEAIARAAQELGCHSVAYTYNDPVIWAEYAIDTARACRAVGIQSVAVTAGYITPVAREAFFCEMDAANVDLKAFNEQFYFKLTYSHLQPVLDTLRWLKQETEVWLEITNLVIPDENDSHDELRQMCDWLLDAVGPDVPLHFSAFHPDFRMQDKPRTPPETLQAARQIALRQGIRYAYTGNVDDVVNQSTYCPHCGKLVIQRNWYDLGAYHLQGSRCGHCGGQIAGRFADRPGDWGRKRLPVRISQFAGPGPVPRGPEQEVSAMTDSRPTTGPNPTPTPHNVPTSPELSDQQQQSILRAACEVVAAGVRRKQPELSDAELAGAAQQPVMGAFVTLRRAGQLRACCGTLGQPMPLKQAVQHAAQRTATEDTRFPAISPTELPHMHVDVTLLYAFQPVTARGRERMGEVEIGRHGLQIERGNHRGLLLPSVPIEWQWDVETFLQQVCRKAGLPATAWMEDDTRLLKFEGRMIEGDFVDEVAQAASADQKPRRFSPTEVAELAEQCRRNVLALVRRATPNYYLPGCPDGTVELVSIAIGGPAIEPPMQLSQMSLRPGVPLQATLFQLAEAAAQALQQRSIPDAAAQQITLDLTILTDPEMHGTVAQPDLKGIDAARDAVLVVEQNKTAWHFDPERSVQQLLETAATDARLDSPQTASVFSLTAMSTQTRGSMSNVPRPVDGPQIRPAAVAGMFYPDDPQQLETLVQRLMGNGDVQPEAWPAVMVPHAGLVYSGQLAAQTLKRVKIPKTVIVIGPKHTRLGVNWAVAPHDQWQLPGGSIQADAPLARRLAESIPGLQLDAAAHQREHAIEVELPLLARLAPDTRVVGIAIGAADLDACRQFATALADVLRQLPDQPLLVISSDMNHFANDAENRRLDDIALKAIETLDPAQVFDTVVDRYQISMCGVRPCVIVMETLRQLGQLQRSQRVGYATSADVSGDQQRVVGYAGMLLGGVV
;
A
#
# COMPACT_ATOMS: atom_id res chain seq x y z
N MET A 1 -35.63 36.18 15.31
CA MET A 1 -34.28 36.79 15.26
C MET A 1 -33.35 35.78 14.60
N LYS A 2 -32.43 36.19 13.70
CA LYS A 2 -31.40 35.26 13.21
C LYS A 2 -30.47 34.90 14.37
N PRO A 3 -30.09 33.63 14.56
CA PRO A 3 -29.16 33.25 15.62
C PRO A 3 -27.83 33.98 15.42
N VAL A 4 -27.22 34.42 16.52
CA VAL A 4 -25.89 35.04 16.50
C VAL A 4 -24.87 33.91 16.34
N VAL A 5 -24.21 33.86 15.18
CA VAL A 5 -23.18 32.87 14.88
C VAL A 5 -21.88 33.28 15.56
N THR A 6 -21.31 32.38 16.34
CA THR A 6 -20.04 32.56 17.04
C THR A 6 -18.88 32.45 16.05
N ALA A 7 -18.08 33.50 15.93
CA ALA A 7 -16.83 33.48 15.16
C ALA A 7 -15.72 32.70 15.91
N PRO A 8 -14.74 32.11 15.20
CA PRO A 8 -13.60 31.49 15.87
C PRO A 8 -12.82 32.56 16.66
N PRO A 9 -12.45 32.30 17.91
CA PRO A 9 -11.74 33.28 18.71
C PRO A 9 -10.22 33.29 18.47
N ASP A 10 -9.56 34.40 18.78
CA ASP A 10 -8.12 34.62 18.52
C ASP A 10 -7.16 33.83 19.45
N HIS A 11 -7.66 33.01 20.37
CA HIS A 11 -6.82 32.31 21.35
C HIS A 11 -6.12 31.06 20.82
N GLY A 12 -4.96 30.76 21.44
CA GLY A 12 -4.08 29.64 21.10
C GLY A 12 -4.65 28.25 21.41
N LEU A 13 -3.87 27.22 21.07
CA LEU A 13 -4.28 25.82 21.18
C LEU A 13 -4.60 25.42 22.63
N MET A 14 -5.59 24.52 22.75
CA MET A 14 -5.86 23.82 24.00
C MET A 14 -4.72 22.84 24.33
N ALA A 15 -4.65 22.37 25.57
CA ALA A 15 -3.59 21.47 26.05
C ALA A 15 -3.50 20.14 25.27
N ASP A 16 -4.58 19.69 24.64
CA ASP A 16 -4.63 18.49 23.80
C ASP A 16 -4.28 18.75 22.31
N GLY A 17 -3.90 20.00 21.99
CA GLY A 17 -3.58 20.46 20.65
C GLY A 17 -4.81 20.78 19.78
N SER A 18 -6.03 20.68 20.31
CA SER A 18 -7.23 21.13 19.61
C SER A 18 -7.35 22.66 19.61
N ARG A 19 -8.10 23.22 18.66
CA ARG A 19 -8.38 24.66 18.61
C ARG A 19 -9.87 24.91 18.81
N VAL A 20 -10.23 25.97 19.51
CA VAL A 20 -11.63 26.42 19.58
C VAL A 20 -12.09 26.80 18.17
N GLY A 21 -13.10 26.09 17.70
CA GLY A 21 -13.69 26.24 16.38
C GLY A 21 -14.76 27.33 16.35
N GLY A 22 -14.88 27.96 15.19
CA GLY A 22 -15.88 28.96 14.89
C GLY A 22 -17.07 28.44 14.09
N TRP A 23 -17.92 29.39 13.70
CA TRP A 23 -19.11 29.22 12.86
C TRP A 23 -20.09 28.21 13.44
N TRP A 24 -20.62 28.54 14.62
CA TRP A 24 -21.67 27.77 15.27
C TRP A 24 -22.56 28.66 16.15
N HIS A 25 -23.78 28.22 16.44
CA HIS A 25 -24.66 28.84 17.43
C HIS A 25 -25.22 27.80 18.41
N ALA A 26 -25.64 28.26 19.60
CA ALA A 26 -26.33 27.41 20.56
C ALA A 26 -27.72 27.03 20.04
N SER A 27 -28.09 25.76 20.19
CA SER A 27 -29.47 25.30 19.95
C SER A 27 -30.41 25.75 21.08
N GLU A 28 -31.72 25.60 20.88
CA GLU A 28 -32.73 25.79 21.93
C GLU A 28 -32.56 24.77 23.09
N ASP A 29 -31.97 23.61 22.80
CA ASP A 29 -31.62 22.57 23.77
C ASP A 29 -30.30 22.89 24.52
N GLN A 30 -30.33 22.84 25.85
CA GLN A 30 -29.17 23.11 26.70
C GLN A 30 -27.96 22.22 26.34
N GLY A 31 -26.81 22.85 26.07
CA GLY A 31 -25.54 22.19 25.76
C GLY A 31 -25.37 21.72 24.30
N ARG A 32 -26.42 21.83 23.46
CA ARG A 32 -26.31 21.50 22.03
C ARG A 32 -25.88 22.71 21.21
N ILE A 33 -25.12 22.44 20.15
CA ILE A 33 -24.68 23.46 19.19
C ILE A 33 -25.06 23.06 17.77
N VAL A 34 -25.22 24.05 16.91
CA VAL A 34 -25.44 23.86 15.46
C VAL A 34 -24.22 24.40 14.74
N CYS A 35 -23.59 23.58 13.90
CA CYS A 35 -22.44 23.97 13.09
C CYS A 35 -22.91 24.71 11.83
N ASP A 36 -22.60 26.01 11.74
CA ASP A 36 -22.95 26.89 10.62
C ASP A 36 -21.83 27.02 9.58
N LEU A 37 -20.73 26.28 9.69
CA LEU A 37 -19.60 26.38 8.77
C LEU A 37 -19.96 25.94 7.34
N CYS A 38 -20.65 24.80 7.22
CA CYS A 38 -21.03 24.23 5.93
C CYS A 38 -22.54 23.96 5.88
N PRO A 39 -23.15 23.85 4.69
CA PRO A 39 -24.59 23.67 4.55
C PRO A 39 -25.18 22.40 5.17
N ARG A 40 -24.36 21.53 5.78
CA ARG A 40 -24.84 20.36 6.53
C ARG A 40 -25.59 20.72 7.81
N GLY A 41 -25.30 21.87 8.42
CA GLY A 41 -26.01 22.32 9.63
C GLY A 41 -26.00 21.30 10.77
N CYS A 42 -24.86 20.63 11.02
CA CYS A 42 -24.82 19.51 11.97
C CYS A 42 -25.26 19.98 13.37
N VAL A 43 -26.28 19.34 13.94
CA VAL A 43 -26.74 19.57 15.32
C VAL A 43 -26.03 18.59 16.24
N LEU A 44 -25.21 19.10 17.16
CA LEU A 44 -24.26 18.33 17.95
C LEU A 44 -24.55 18.46 19.44
N LYS A 45 -24.72 17.34 20.14
CA LYS A 45 -24.71 17.28 21.61
C LYS A 45 -23.27 17.31 22.15
N PRO A 46 -23.04 17.61 23.43
CA PRO A 46 -21.70 17.47 24.02
C PRO A 46 -21.12 16.07 23.78
N GLY A 47 -19.89 16.01 23.28
CA GLY A 47 -19.20 14.79 22.83
C GLY A 47 -19.42 14.43 21.36
N ASP A 48 -20.45 14.98 20.69
CA ASP A 48 -20.73 14.65 19.29
C ASP A 48 -19.72 15.30 18.34
N ARG A 49 -19.46 14.61 17.23
CA ARG A 49 -18.69 15.13 16.09
C ARG A 49 -19.59 15.37 14.89
N GLY A 50 -19.28 16.42 14.12
CA GLY A 50 -19.91 16.68 12.83
C GLY A 50 -19.66 15.55 11.84
N PHE A 51 -20.41 15.55 10.73
CA PHE A 51 -20.23 14.57 9.66
C PHE A 51 -18.79 14.49 9.13
N CYS A 52 -18.06 15.61 9.20
CA CYS A 52 -16.66 15.68 8.80
C CYS A 52 -15.67 15.01 9.79
N PHE A 53 -16.14 14.55 10.95
CA PHE A 53 -15.38 13.93 12.04
C PHE A 53 -14.34 14.80 12.76
N VAL A 54 -13.99 15.96 12.21
CA VAL A 54 -12.92 16.82 12.76
C VAL A 54 -13.43 17.95 13.65
N ARG A 55 -14.72 18.26 13.58
CA ARG A 55 -15.38 19.30 14.40
C ARG A 55 -16.22 18.65 15.49
N GLU A 56 -15.92 18.94 16.75
CA GLU A 56 -16.47 18.30 17.94
C GLU A 56 -17.18 19.34 18.81
N ASN A 57 -18.35 19.03 19.35
CA ASN A 57 -18.92 19.80 20.46
C ASN A 57 -18.31 19.28 21.77
N ARG A 58 -17.45 20.06 22.41
CA ARG A 58 -16.90 19.74 23.73
C ARG A 58 -17.37 20.79 24.72
N ASP A 59 -18.07 20.35 25.75
CA ASP A 59 -18.57 21.22 26.84
C ASP A 59 -19.38 22.44 26.34
N GLY A 60 -20.15 22.27 25.27
CA GLY A 60 -20.97 23.33 24.67
C GLY A 60 -20.19 24.29 23.76
N GLN A 61 -18.96 23.97 23.40
CA GLN A 61 -18.12 24.73 22.46
C GLN A 61 -17.73 23.87 21.27
N MET A 62 -17.64 24.49 20.08
CA MET A 62 -17.08 23.83 18.91
C MET A 62 -15.55 23.76 19.03
N LEU A 63 -14.96 22.60 18.77
CA LEU A 63 -13.51 22.39 18.67
C LEU A 63 -13.14 21.82 17.30
N LEU A 64 -12.04 22.30 16.73
CA LEU A 64 -11.34 21.71 15.60
C LEU A 64 -10.22 20.78 16.11
N THR A 65 -10.40 19.48 15.92
CA THR A 65 -9.51 18.43 16.47
C THR A 65 -8.31 18.10 15.57
N THR A 66 -8.26 18.66 14.37
CA THR A 66 -7.19 18.45 13.37
C THR A 66 -6.25 19.65 13.21
N TYR A 67 -6.40 20.70 14.02
CA TYR A 67 -5.53 21.87 13.89
C TYR A 67 -4.06 21.49 14.06
N GLY A 68 -3.21 21.91 13.11
CA GLY A 68 -1.79 21.59 13.12
C GLY A 68 -1.46 20.12 12.85
N ARG A 69 -2.42 19.32 12.37
CA ARG A 69 -2.24 17.89 12.05
C ARG A 69 -2.59 17.65 10.58
N SER A 70 -1.56 17.38 9.78
CA SER A 70 -1.68 17.28 8.32
C SER A 70 -1.22 15.94 7.77
N THR A 71 -2.00 15.38 6.85
CA THR A 71 -1.71 14.11 6.19
C THR A 71 -0.93 14.33 4.90
N GLY A 72 0.35 13.95 4.91
CA GLY A 72 1.24 13.99 3.74
C GLY A 72 1.55 15.40 3.24
N PHE A 73 2.83 15.67 2.97
CA PHE A 73 3.26 16.89 2.32
C PHE A 73 3.95 16.57 1.00
N CYS A 74 3.57 17.26 -0.07
CA CYS A 74 4.17 17.03 -1.37
C CYS A 74 4.18 18.30 -2.21
N ILE A 75 5.32 18.58 -2.85
CA ILE A 75 5.43 19.63 -3.85
C ILE A 75 5.10 19.01 -5.21
N ASP A 76 4.11 19.59 -5.86
CA ASP A 76 3.58 19.22 -7.17
C ASP A 76 3.57 20.46 -8.09
N PRO A 77 3.39 20.30 -9.41
CA PRO A 77 3.09 21.42 -10.31
C PRO A 77 1.69 21.99 -10.03
N ILE A 78 1.52 23.31 -10.22
CA ILE A 78 0.24 24.00 -10.00
C ILE A 78 -0.90 23.46 -10.88
N GLU A 79 -0.58 22.95 -12.07
CA GLU A 79 -1.54 22.31 -12.98
C GLU A 79 -2.23 21.09 -12.36
N LYS A 80 -1.60 20.43 -11.38
CA LYS A 80 -2.21 19.31 -10.64
C LYS A 80 -3.30 19.78 -9.67
N LYS A 81 -3.38 21.08 -9.36
CA LYS A 81 -4.43 21.73 -8.57
C LYS A 81 -5.40 22.48 -9.50
N PRO A 82 -5.87 21.79 -10.56
CA PRO A 82 -6.39 22.31 -11.83
C PRO A 82 -6.46 23.85 -11.95
N LEU A 83 -5.28 24.48 -11.93
CA LEU A 83 -5.12 25.93 -11.99
C LEU A 83 -4.20 26.27 -13.16
N ASN A 84 -4.77 26.23 -14.36
CA ASN A 84 -4.00 26.44 -15.58
C ASN A 84 -3.64 27.91 -15.80
N HIS A 85 -4.35 28.84 -15.16
CA HIS A 85 -4.22 30.28 -15.36
C HIS A 85 -3.76 31.02 -14.09
N PHE A 86 -3.13 30.30 -13.16
CA PHE A 86 -2.53 30.85 -11.95
C PHE A 86 -1.06 30.42 -11.85
N TYR A 87 -0.17 31.30 -12.31
CA TYR A 87 1.28 31.09 -12.35
C TYR A 87 1.71 29.73 -12.93
N PRO A 88 1.42 29.45 -14.23
CA PRO A 88 1.64 28.13 -14.83
C PRO A 88 3.10 27.67 -14.75
N GLY A 89 3.30 26.37 -14.51
CA GLY A 89 4.60 25.71 -14.40
C GLY A 89 5.32 25.89 -13.06
N THR A 90 4.72 26.63 -12.11
CA THR A 90 5.29 26.84 -10.78
C THR A 90 5.01 25.66 -9.84
N SER A 91 5.80 25.58 -8.77
CA SER A 91 5.69 24.60 -7.69
C SER A 91 4.63 24.99 -6.65
N VAL A 92 3.88 24.01 -6.16
CA VAL A 92 2.89 24.17 -5.09
C VAL A 92 3.06 23.10 -4.00
N LEU A 93 3.29 23.53 -2.75
CA LEU A 93 3.32 22.64 -1.59
C LEU A 93 1.89 22.27 -1.19
N SER A 94 1.57 20.99 -1.21
CA SER A 94 0.21 20.48 -1.05
C SER A 94 0.06 19.62 0.19
N PHE A 95 -1.00 19.86 0.97
CA PHE A 95 -1.37 19.06 2.14
C PHE A 95 -2.88 19.07 2.40
N GLY A 96 -3.34 18.16 3.27
CA GLY A 96 -4.72 18.08 3.74
C GLY A 96 -4.81 17.55 5.16
N THR A 97 -6.04 17.41 5.68
CA THR A 97 -6.32 16.77 6.98
C THR A 97 -7.18 15.52 6.79
N ALA A 98 -7.53 14.84 7.87
CA ALA A 98 -8.58 13.81 7.83
C ALA A 98 -9.99 14.42 7.62
N GLY A 99 -10.93 13.61 7.14
CA GLY A 99 -12.36 13.94 7.05
C GLY A 99 -12.78 14.76 5.82
N CYS A 100 -14.08 14.92 5.59
CA CYS A 100 -14.65 15.74 4.50
C CYS A 100 -16.11 16.14 4.82
N ASN A 101 -16.60 17.27 4.30
CA ASN A 101 -18.02 17.68 4.38
C ASN A 101 -18.91 17.01 3.32
N LEU A 102 -18.33 16.37 2.30
CA LEU A 102 -19.04 15.57 1.29
C LEU A 102 -18.79 14.07 1.50
N GLY A 103 -19.79 13.25 1.16
CA GLY A 103 -19.75 11.80 1.22
C GLY A 103 -19.59 11.11 -0.13
N CYS A 104 -18.79 11.68 -1.05
CA CYS A 104 -18.58 11.18 -2.42
C CYS A 104 -18.28 9.67 -2.49
N LYS A 105 -19.09 8.91 -3.23
CA LYS A 105 -18.88 7.48 -3.52
C LYS A 105 -17.74 7.21 -4.51
N PHE A 106 -17.38 8.20 -5.32
CA PHE A 106 -16.30 8.18 -6.32
C PHE A 106 -15.00 8.85 -5.81
N CYS A 107 -14.82 9.00 -4.50
CA CYS A 107 -13.69 9.77 -3.98
C CYS A 107 -12.34 9.09 -4.30
N GLN A 108 -11.48 9.77 -5.04
CA GLN A 108 -10.14 9.29 -5.41
C GLN A 108 -9.09 9.46 -4.30
N ASN A 109 -9.40 10.26 -3.26
CA ASN A 109 -8.62 10.40 -2.02
C ASN A 109 -9.42 9.86 -0.82
N TRP A 110 -10.08 8.71 -1.00
CA TRP A 110 -11.01 8.16 0.01
C TRP A 110 -10.29 7.75 1.30
N ASP A 111 -9.05 7.30 1.19
CA ASP A 111 -8.16 6.92 2.29
C ASP A 111 -7.92 8.07 3.28
N ILE A 112 -7.81 9.31 2.80
CA ILE A 112 -7.67 10.51 3.62
C ILE A 112 -9.04 11.09 4.01
N SER A 113 -9.93 11.25 3.04
CA SER A 113 -11.20 11.96 3.22
C SER A 113 -12.27 11.17 3.99
N LYS A 114 -12.12 9.85 4.12
CA LYS A 114 -13.01 8.96 4.90
C LYS A 114 -12.35 8.38 6.14
N SER A 115 -11.08 8.69 6.38
CA SER A 115 -10.37 8.26 7.59
C SER A 115 -10.74 9.11 8.81
N LYS A 116 -10.84 8.44 9.96
CA LYS A 116 -10.99 9.06 11.29
C LYS A 116 -9.68 9.10 12.07
N GLU A 117 -8.63 8.47 11.55
CA GLU A 117 -7.33 8.38 12.21
C GLU A 117 -6.47 9.62 11.92
N VAL A 118 -6.79 10.71 12.62
CA VAL A 118 -5.99 11.95 12.56
C VAL A 118 -4.57 11.69 13.05
N ALA A 119 -4.37 10.92 14.11
CA ALA A 119 -3.08 10.79 14.79
C ALA A 119 -2.07 9.86 14.09
N ARG A 120 -2.52 8.90 13.27
CA ARG A 120 -1.65 7.88 12.68
C ARG A 120 -1.10 8.25 11.30
N LEU A 121 -1.80 9.15 10.59
CA LEU A 121 -1.48 9.58 9.22
C LEU A 121 -0.92 11.02 9.16
N SER A 122 -0.92 11.75 10.28
CA SER A 122 -0.62 13.19 10.27
C SER A 122 0.71 13.53 10.93
N GLU A 123 1.52 14.34 10.25
CA GLU A 123 2.64 15.05 10.87
C GLU A 123 2.11 16.29 11.62
N GLN A 124 2.76 16.67 12.71
CA GLN A 124 2.49 17.96 13.36
C GLN A 124 3.14 19.08 12.56
N ALA A 125 2.36 20.06 12.14
CA ALA A 125 2.82 21.16 11.30
C ALA A 125 2.14 22.46 11.73
N SER A 126 2.89 23.41 12.28
CA SER A 126 2.33 24.75 12.51
C SER A 126 2.16 25.50 11.18
N PRO A 127 1.24 26.48 11.11
CA PRO A 127 1.15 27.42 9.98
C PRO A 127 2.50 27.98 9.52
N GLU A 128 3.35 28.37 10.47
CA GLU A 128 4.66 28.97 10.22
C GLU A 128 5.67 27.94 9.69
N ALA A 129 5.60 26.69 10.17
CA ALA A 129 6.45 25.61 9.65
C ALA A 129 6.13 25.31 8.19
N ILE A 130 4.84 25.33 7.81
CA ILE A 130 4.40 25.15 6.42
C ILE A 130 4.87 26.30 5.54
N ALA A 131 4.66 27.54 5.98
CA ALA A 131 5.10 28.73 5.26
C ALA A 131 6.62 28.77 5.08
N ARG A 132 7.37 28.42 6.13
CA ARG A 132 8.83 28.29 6.08
C ARG A 132 9.27 27.20 5.11
N ALA A 133 8.67 26.01 5.18
CA ALA A 133 8.99 24.91 4.27
C ALA A 133 8.75 25.31 2.81
N ALA A 134 7.62 25.96 2.53
CA ALA A 134 7.32 26.48 1.19
C ALA A 134 8.37 27.50 0.73
N GLN A 135 8.76 28.44 1.59
CA GLN A 135 9.78 29.45 1.28
C GLN A 135 11.16 28.83 1.03
N GLU A 136 11.64 27.97 1.94
CA GLU A 136 12.97 27.36 1.86
C GLU A 136 13.11 26.39 0.68
N LEU A 137 12.02 25.72 0.29
CA LEU A 137 11.97 24.82 -0.86
C LEU A 137 11.62 25.54 -2.18
N GLY A 138 11.51 26.86 -2.17
CA GLY A 138 11.24 27.66 -3.37
C GLY A 138 9.87 27.39 -4.01
N CYS A 139 8.86 27.08 -3.19
CA CYS A 139 7.49 26.96 -3.67
C CYS A 139 6.93 28.33 -4.02
N HIS A 140 6.12 28.42 -5.07
CA HIS A 140 5.40 29.66 -5.37
C HIS A 140 4.12 29.79 -4.54
N SER A 141 3.50 28.64 -4.21
CA SER A 141 2.23 28.59 -3.50
C SER A 141 2.12 27.40 -2.56
N VAL A 142 1.12 27.46 -1.67
CA VAL A 142 0.67 26.36 -0.81
C VAL A 142 -0.79 26.05 -1.15
N ALA A 143 -1.11 24.77 -1.37
CA ALA A 143 -2.46 24.29 -1.65
C ALA A 143 -3.05 23.50 -0.48
N TYR A 144 -4.24 23.95 -0.05
CA TYR A 144 -5.12 23.26 0.89
C TYR A 144 -6.00 22.28 0.10
N THR A 145 -5.71 20.98 0.19
CA THR A 145 -6.22 19.95 -0.73
C THR A 145 -6.25 18.55 -0.10
N TYR A 146 -6.29 17.48 -0.92
CA TYR A 146 -6.51 16.07 -0.59
C TYR A 146 -7.89 15.76 -0.02
N ASN A 147 -8.36 16.57 0.92
CA ASN A 147 -9.74 16.67 1.39
C ASN A 147 -10.25 18.13 1.25
N ASP A 148 -11.52 18.37 1.61
CA ASP A 148 -12.10 19.71 1.49
C ASP A 148 -11.60 20.63 2.62
N PRO A 149 -10.92 21.76 2.32
CA PRO A 149 -10.36 22.65 3.33
C PRO A 149 -11.39 23.43 4.14
N VAL A 150 -12.65 23.46 3.72
CA VAL A 150 -13.73 24.14 4.47
C VAL A 150 -13.87 23.58 5.88
N ILE A 151 -13.72 22.26 6.08
CA ILE A 151 -13.97 21.65 7.40
C ILE A 151 -12.94 22.02 8.47
N TRP A 152 -11.75 22.45 8.04
CA TRP A 152 -10.62 22.85 8.86
C TRP A 152 -10.21 24.31 8.58
N ALA A 153 -11.20 25.15 8.26
CA ALA A 153 -11.03 26.55 7.84
C ALA A 153 -10.06 27.36 8.70
N GLU A 154 -10.11 27.22 10.03
CA GLU A 154 -9.22 27.93 10.95
C GLU A 154 -7.73 27.66 10.66
N TYR A 155 -7.39 26.42 10.33
CA TYR A 155 -6.02 26.03 10.04
C TYR A 155 -5.57 26.46 8.65
N ALA A 156 -6.48 26.41 7.67
CA ALA A 156 -6.20 26.94 6.33
C ALA A 156 -5.95 28.45 6.37
N ILE A 157 -6.81 29.20 7.07
CA ILE A 157 -6.73 30.67 7.23
C ILE A 157 -5.41 31.08 7.88
N ASP A 158 -5.04 30.48 9.01
CA ASP A 158 -3.80 30.86 9.69
C ASP A 158 -2.56 30.46 8.90
N THR A 159 -2.61 29.32 8.21
CA THR A 159 -1.54 28.94 7.27
C THR A 159 -1.44 29.94 6.11
N ALA A 160 -2.56 30.46 5.61
CA ALA A 160 -2.57 31.45 4.53
C ALA A 160 -1.97 32.78 4.99
N ARG A 161 -2.30 33.22 6.20
CA ARG A 161 -1.68 34.41 6.82
C ARG A 161 -0.16 34.23 6.99
N ALA A 162 0.27 33.07 7.47
CA ALA A 162 1.69 32.75 7.60
C ALA A 162 2.40 32.74 6.23
N CYS A 163 1.77 32.16 5.19
CA CYS A 163 2.31 32.15 3.83
C CYS A 163 2.43 33.57 3.25
N ARG A 164 1.40 34.41 3.42
CA ARG A 164 1.42 35.81 2.97
C ARG A 164 2.54 36.61 3.62
N ALA A 165 2.83 36.38 4.90
CA ALA A 165 3.92 37.05 5.61
C ALA A 165 5.31 36.77 5.02
N VAL A 166 5.47 35.67 4.26
CA VAL A 166 6.71 35.28 3.58
C VAL A 166 6.62 35.33 2.05
N GLY A 167 5.55 35.93 1.51
CA GLY A 167 5.37 36.12 0.07
C GLY A 167 4.91 34.88 -0.71
N ILE A 168 4.42 33.84 -0.02
CA ILE A 168 3.91 32.61 -0.63
C ILE A 168 2.41 32.74 -0.86
N GLN A 169 1.93 32.37 -2.06
CA GLN A 169 0.51 32.44 -2.44
C GLN A 169 -0.28 31.27 -1.84
N SER A 170 -1.56 31.49 -1.53
CA SER A 170 -2.45 30.49 -0.92
C SER A 170 -3.55 30.04 -1.87
N VAL A 171 -3.70 28.72 -2.00
CA VAL A 171 -4.61 28.07 -2.96
C VAL A 171 -5.60 27.15 -2.23
N ALA A 172 -6.89 27.35 -2.47
CA ALA A 172 -7.93 26.42 -2.01
C ALA A 172 -8.37 25.46 -3.13
N VAL A 173 -8.31 24.15 -2.90
CA VAL A 173 -8.96 23.14 -3.76
C VAL A 173 -10.12 22.53 -2.99
N THR A 174 -11.35 22.89 -3.35
CA THR A 174 -12.54 22.68 -2.51
C THR A 174 -13.76 22.28 -3.34
N ALA A 175 -14.75 21.62 -2.73
CA ALA A 175 -16.07 21.46 -3.33
C ALA A 175 -16.93 22.73 -3.23
N GLY A 176 -16.45 23.80 -2.59
CA GLY A 176 -17.18 25.06 -2.43
C GLY A 176 -18.44 24.91 -1.56
N TYR A 177 -18.52 23.86 -0.73
CA TYR A 177 -19.70 23.55 0.08
C TYR A 177 -19.62 24.23 1.45
N ILE A 178 -19.74 25.56 1.44
CA ILE A 178 -19.57 26.47 2.59
C ILE A 178 -20.79 27.40 2.71
N THR A 179 -21.12 27.85 3.92
CA THR A 179 -22.26 28.75 4.13
C THR A 179 -21.90 30.22 3.85
N PRO A 180 -22.90 31.09 3.61
CA PRO A 180 -22.67 32.53 3.45
C PRO A 180 -21.98 33.19 4.65
N VAL A 181 -22.23 32.71 5.88
CA VAL A 181 -21.65 33.29 7.11
C VAL A 181 -20.17 32.95 7.29
N ALA A 182 -19.67 31.92 6.62
CA ALA A 182 -18.29 31.47 6.75
C ALA A 182 -17.42 31.77 5.53
N ARG A 183 -18.02 31.84 4.33
CA ARG A 183 -17.27 31.92 3.06
C ARG A 183 -16.36 33.14 2.93
N GLU A 184 -16.81 34.30 3.42
CA GLU A 184 -16.01 35.54 3.34
C GLU A 184 -14.69 35.39 4.10
N ALA A 185 -14.75 34.96 5.36
CA ALA A 185 -13.58 34.78 6.22
C ALA A 185 -12.60 33.71 5.70
N PHE A 186 -13.10 32.69 5.00
CA PHE A 186 -12.24 31.66 4.42
C PHE A 186 -11.57 32.14 3.13
N PHE A 187 -12.34 32.68 2.19
CA PHE A 187 -11.83 33.00 0.86
C PHE A 187 -11.07 34.33 0.78
N CYS A 188 -11.29 35.28 1.68
CA CYS A 188 -10.52 36.53 1.69
C CYS A 188 -9.02 36.31 1.97
N GLU A 189 -8.67 35.15 2.53
CA GLU A 189 -7.29 34.76 2.81
C GLU A 189 -6.65 34.00 1.65
N MET A 190 -7.41 33.61 0.61
CA MET A 190 -6.94 32.82 -0.53
C MET A 190 -6.58 33.71 -1.71
N ASP A 191 -5.52 33.36 -2.45
CA ASP A 191 -5.14 34.03 -3.69
C ASP A 191 -5.81 33.40 -4.92
N ALA A 192 -6.06 32.09 -4.87
CA ALA A 192 -6.81 31.35 -5.88
C ALA A 192 -7.66 30.22 -5.28
N ALA A 193 -8.71 29.85 -6.00
CA ALA A 193 -9.56 28.71 -5.69
C ALA A 193 -9.84 27.89 -6.95
N ASN A 194 -9.64 26.57 -6.85
CA ASN A 194 -10.26 25.62 -7.75
C ASN A 194 -11.48 25.02 -7.04
N VAL A 195 -12.67 25.21 -7.63
CA VAL A 195 -13.92 24.72 -7.07
C VAL A 195 -14.45 23.55 -7.89
N ASP A 196 -14.63 22.42 -7.23
CA ASP A 196 -15.14 21.21 -7.86
C ASP A 196 -16.67 21.22 -7.97
N LEU A 197 -17.18 21.54 -9.16
CA LEU A 197 -18.59 21.38 -9.52
C LEU A 197 -18.82 19.93 -9.96
N LYS A 198 -19.30 19.09 -9.04
CA LYS A 198 -19.33 17.63 -9.21
C LYS A 198 -20.32 17.14 -10.26
N ALA A 199 -21.40 17.88 -10.47
CA ALA A 199 -22.44 17.64 -11.47
C ALA A 199 -23.29 18.92 -11.59
N PHE A 200 -24.22 18.96 -12.53
CA PHE A 200 -25.24 20.01 -12.61
C PHE A 200 -26.63 19.42 -12.39
N ASN A 201 -26.70 18.44 -11.50
CA ASN A 201 -27.88 17.65 -11.19
C ASN A 201 -28.03 17.43 -9.68
N GLU A 202 -29.16 17.85 -9.11
CA GLU A 202 -29.44 17.71 -7.67
C GLU A 202 -29.53 16.24 -7.22
N GLN A 203 -30.04 15.34 -8.06
CA GLN A 203 -30.11 13.92 -7.76
C GLN A 203 -28.72 13.30 -7.63
N PHE A 204 -27.76 13.74 -8.47
CA PHE A 204 -26.36 13.32 -8.35
C PHE A 204 -25.79 13.73 -6.99
N TYR A 205 -25.98 14.99 -6.60
CA TYR A 205 -25.51 15.53 -5.33
C TYR A 205 -26.11 14.77 -4.13
N PHE A 206 -27.41 14.49 -4.18
CA PHE A 206 -28.07 13.73 -3.12
C PHE A 206 -27.57 12.28 -3.02
N LYS A 207 -27.47 11.56 -4.15
CA LYS A 207 -27.20 10.10 -4.16
C LYS A 207 -25.72 9.74 -4.08
N LEU A 208 -24.84 10.54 -4.68
CA LEU A 208 -23.43 10.20 -4.84
C LEU A 208 -22.52 10.99 -3.92
N THR A 209 -22.88 12.23 -3.56
CA THR A 209 -22.05 13.08 -2.68
C THR A 209 -22.68 13.36 -1.31
N TYR A 210 -23.96 13.00 -1.09
CA TYR A 210 -24.70 13.29 0.13
C TYR A 210 -24.66 14.78 0.52
N SER A 211 -24.89 15.63 -0.48
CA SER A 211 -24.93 17.09 -0.39
C SER A 211 -25.97 17.66 -1.35
N HIS A 212 -25.99 18.98 -1.53
CA HIS A 212 -26.90 19.70 -2.43
C HIS A 212 -26.12 20.53 -3.45
N LEU A 213 -26.68 20.73 -4.66
CA LEU A 213 -26.02 21.48 -5.73
C LEU A 213 -26.01 22.99 -5.44
N GLN A 214 -27.16 23.54 -5.03
CA GLN A 214 -27.36 24.99 -4.90
C GLN A 214 -26.29 25.73 -4.05
N PRO A 215 -25.85 25.21 -2.89
CA PRO A 215 -24.82 25.89 -2.10
C PRO A 215 -23.46 26.04 -2.81
N VAL A 216 -23.12 25.11 -3.71
CA VAL A 216 -21.90 25.21 -4.53
C VAL A 216 -22.07 26.31 -5.58
N LEU A 217 -23.23 26.37 -6.23
CA LEU A 217 -23.57 27.40 -7.22
C LEU A 217 -23.54 28.81 -6.60
N ASP A 218 -24.10 28.95 -5.39
CA ASP A 218 -24.10 30.22 -4.66
C ASP A 218 -22.69 30.68 -4.27
N THR A 219 -21.79 29.73 -4.00
CA THR A 219 -20.38 29.99 -3.68
C THR A 219 -19.60 30.40 -4.92
N LEU A 220 -19.78 29.71 -6.05
CA LEU A 220 -19.18 30.05 -7.34
C LEU A 220 -19.54 31.46 -7.79
N ARG A 221 -20.84 31.80 -7.74
CA ARG A 221 -21.32 33.15 -8.08
C ARG A 221 -20.70 34.22 -7.18
N TRP A 222 -20.70 33.97 -5.88
CA TRP A 222 -20.13 34.91 -4.90
C TRP A 222 -18.62 35.11 -5.07
N LEU A 223 -17.86 34.04 -5.28
CA LEU A 223 -16.41 34.13 -5.52
C LEU A 223 -16.10 35.05 -6.70
N LYS A 224 -16.85 34.92 -7.80
CA LYS A 224 -16.62 35.72 -8.99
C LYS A 224 -17.07 37.18 -8.84
N GLN A 225 -18.17 37.43 -8.13
CA GLN A 225 -18.81 38.75 -8.09
C GLN A 225 -18.33 39.62 -6.93
N GLU A 226 -17.94 39.01 -5.81
CA GLU A 226 -17.69 39.70 -4.54
C GLU A 226 -16.23 39.59 -4.07
N THR A 227 -15.36 38.91 -4.82
CA THR A 227 -13.95 38.71 -4.43
C THR A 227 -12.97 38.88 -5.60
N GLU A 228 -11.70 39.11 -5.25
CA GLU A 228 -10.57 39.13 -6.20
C GLU A 228 -9.86 37.77 -6.33
N VAL A 229 -10.37 36.72 -5.67
CA VAL A 229 -9.78 35.37 -5.70
C VAL A 229 -9.78 34.86 -7.14
N TRP A 230 -8.64 34.39 -7.64
CA TRP A 230 -8.59 33.77 -8.96
C TRP A 230 -9.35 32.45 -8.95
N LEU A 231 -10.44 32.36 -9.73
CA LEU A 231 -11.34 31.22 -9.75
C LEU A 231 -11.14 30.36 -11.00
N GLU A 232 -10.98 29.05 -10.80
CA GLU A 232 -11.13 28.02 -11.83
C GLU A 232 -12.08 26.93 -11.33
N ILE A 233 -12.73 26.21 -12.26
CA ILE A 233 -13.77 25.23 -11.94
C ILE A 233 -13.41 23.88 -12.51
N THR A 234 -13.56 22.82 -11.73
CA THR A 234 -13.34 21.45 -12.18
C THR A 234 -14.64 20.66 -12.14
N ASN A 235 -14.90 19.91 -13.21
CA ASN A 235 -15.95 18.90 -13.27
C ASN A 235 -15.32 17.54 -13.58
N LEU A 236 -15.44 16.61 -12.62
CA LEU A 236 -15.03 15.22 -12.81
C LEU A 236 -16.13 14.51 -13.59
N VAL A 237 -15.87 14.14 -14.84
CA VAL A 237 -16.86 13.53 -15.72
C VAL A 237 -16.90 12.03 -15.46
N ILE A 238 -18.03 11.49 -15.04
CA ILE A 238 -18.27 10.09 -14.68
C ILE A 238 -19.25 9.49 -15.70
N PRO A 239 -18.89 8.40 -16.38
CA PRO A 239 -19.76 7.74 -17.35
C PRO A 239 -21.13 7.36 -16.77
N ASP A 240 -22.18 7.68 -17.52
CA ASP A 240 -23.60 7.45 -17.21
C ASP A 240 -24.15 8.20 -15.98
N GLU A 241 -23.39 9.09 -15.35
CA GLU A 241 -23.82 9.82 -14.15
C GLU A 241 -23.92 11.33 -14.36
N ASN A 242 -22.95 11.96 -15.05
CA ASN A 242 -22.96 13.41 -15.32
C ASN A 242 -22.35 13.79 -16.68
N ASP A 243 -22.20 12.82 -17.60
CA ASP A 243 -21.57 13.01 -18.92
C ASP A 243 -22.57 13.28 -20.05
N SER A 244 -23.86 13.42 -19.73
CA SER A 244 -24.88 13.72 -20.73
C SER A 244 -24.66 15.11 -21.35
N HIS A 245 -24.79 15.19 -22.68
CA HIS A 245 -24.61 16.45 -23.42
C HIS A 245 -25.55 17.57 -22.94
N ASP A 246 -26.77 17.22 -22.52
CA ASP A 246 -27.76 18.20 -22.05
C ASP A 246 -27.41 18.76 -20.67
N GLU A 247 -26.94 17.92 -19.74
CA GLU A 247 -26.46 18.40 -18.44
C GLU A 247 -25.22 19.29 -18.59
N LEU A 248 -24.25 18.88 -19.41
CA LEU A 248 -23.05 19.67 -19.69
C LEU A 248 -23.38 21.03 -20.31
N ARG A 249 -24.38 21.07 -21.20
CA ARG A 249 -24.87 22.32 -21.80
C ARG A 249 -25.50 23.24 -20.75
N GLN A 250 -26.40 22.72 -19.93
CA GLN A 250 -27.05 23.48 -18.85
C GLN A 250 -26.03 24.03 -17.86
N MET A 251 -25.02 23.23 -17.51
CA MET A 251 -23.90 23.66 -16.68
C MET A 251 -23.16 24.83 -17.32
N CYS A 252 -22.80 24.72 -18.60
CA CYS A 252 -22.08 25.78 -19.31
C CYS A 252 -22.90 27.07 -19.44
N ASP A 253 -24.20 26.96 -19.73
CA ASP A 253 -25.10 28.12 -19.82
C ASP A 253 -25.19 28.86 -18.49
N TRP A 254 -25.34 28.12 -17.39
CA TRP A 254 -25.34 28.70 -16.06
C TRP A 254 -24.00 29.34 -15.70
N LEU A 255 -22.88 28.70 -16.04
CA LEU A 255 -21.54 29.25 -15.79
C LEU A 255 -21.33 30.57 -16.54
N LEU A 256 -21.77 30.65 -17.79
CA LEU A 256 -21.68 31.87 -18.59
C LEU A 256 -22.47 33.04 -17.97
N ASP A 257 -23.67 32.75 -17.46
CA ASP A 257 -24.51 33.75 -16.78
C ASP A 257 -23.95 34.15 -15.41
N ALA A 258 -23.58 33.16 -14.59
CA ALA A 258 -23.25 33.38 -13.19
C ALA A 258 -21.80 33.85 -12.97
N VAL A 259 -20.84 33.30 -13.72
CA VAL A 259 -19.40 33.57 -13.53
C VAL A 259 -18.67 34.11 -14.76
N GLY A 260 -19.33 34.10 -15.93
CA GLY A 260 -18.82 34.69 -17.16
C GLY A 260 -17.91 33.76 -17.99
N PRO A 261 -17.57 34.16 -19.23
CA PRO A 261 -16.87 33.31 -20.20
C PRO A 261 -15.37 33.13 -19.92
N ASP A 262 -14.81 33.93 -19.01
CA ASP A 262 -13.37 34.03 -18.75
C ASP A 262 -12.89 33.13 -17.60
N VAL A 263 -13.81 32.47 -16.87
CA VAL A 263 -13.46 31.50 -15.82
C VAL A 263 -13.12 30.14 -16.45
N PRO A 264 -11.88 29.62 -16.28
CA PRO A 264 -11.50 28.31 -16.79
C PRO A 264 -12.34 27.17 -16.25
N LEU A 265 -12.73 26.26 -17.15
CA LEU A 265 -13.44 25.02 -16.85
C LEU A 265 -12.61 23.79 -17.22
N HIS A 266 -12.41 22.88 -16.27
CA HIS A 266 -11.64 21.65 -16.44
C HIS A 266 -12.55 20.45 -16.40
N PHE A 267 -12.52 19.62 -17.45
CA PHE A 267 -13.18 18.32 -17.50
C PHE A 267 -12.15 17.23 -17.22
N SER A 268 -12.24 16.60 -16.06
CA SER A 268 -11.27 15.59 -15.63
C SER A 268 -11.83 14.17 -15.79
N ALA A 269 -10.98 13.22 -16.19
CA ALA A 269 -11.35 11.81 -16.26
C ALA A 269 -11.53 11.21 -14.85
N PHE A 270 -12.65 10.52 -14.66
CA PHE A 270 -12.88 9.60 -13.57
C PHE A 270 -12.10 8.30 -13.79
N HIS A 271 -11.62 7.72 -12.70
CA HIS A 271 -11.15 6.34 -12.64
C HIS A 271 -11.86 5.61 -11.50
N PRO A 272 -12.17 4.30 -11.66
CA PRO A 272 -12.94 3.55 -10.68
C PRO A 272 -12.21 3.47 -9.35
N ASP A 273 -12.83 4.03 -8.31
CA ASP A 273 -12.25 4.10 -6.97
C ASP A 273 -13.32 4.10 -5.88
N PHE A 274 -12.88 3.83 -4.66
CA PHE A 274 -13.73 3.76 -3.47
C PHE A 274 -14.95 2.83 -3.65
N ARG A 275 -16.15 3.41 -3.84
CA ARG A 275 -17.42 2.67 -3.93
C ARG A 275 -18.01 2.62 -5.33
N MET A 276 -17.35 3.21 -6.33
CA MET A 276 -17.79 3.20 -7.73
C MET A 276 -16.79 2.41 -8.57
N GLN A 277 -16.68 1.12 -8.28
CA GLN A 277 -15.81 0.16 -8.99
C GLN A 277 -16.52 -0.48 -10.20
N ASP A 278 -17.83 -0.27 -10.31
CA ASP A 278 -18.74 -0.82 -11.31
C ASP A 278 -18.85 0.03 -12.58
N LYS A 279 -18.28 1.24 -12.58
CA LYS A 279 -18.27 2.17 -13.70
C LYS A 279 -16.93 2.10 -14.45
N PRO A 280 -16.89 2.30 -15.78
CA PRO A 280 -15.64 2.36 -16.50
C PRO A 280 -14.90 3.68 -16.23
N ARG A 281 -13.59 3.71 -16.51
CA ARG A 281 -12.82 4.95 -16.59
C ARG A 281 -13.41 5.85 -17.68
N THR A 282 -13.41 7.16 -17.50
CA THR A 282 -13.91 8.10 -18.51
C THR A 282 -13.07 8.04 -19.78
N PRO A 283 -13.69 7.76 -20.94
CA PRO A 283 -12.99 7.79 -22.22
C PRO A 283 -12.49 9.21 -22.55
N PRO A 284 -11.30 9.37 -23.16
CA PRO A 284 -10.82 10.68 -23.63
C PRO A 284 -11.81 11.40 -24.55
N GLU A 285 -12.53 10.65 -25.39
CA GLU A 285 -13.53 11.16 -26.33
C GLU A 285 -14.68 11.86 -25.62
N THR A 286 -15.11 11.33 -24.45
CA THR A 286 -16.16 11.94 -23.62
C THR A 286 -15.72 13.30 -23.08
N LEU A 287 -14.46 13.43 -22.65
CA LEU A 287 -13.92 14.72 -22.20
C LEU A 287 -13.76 15.71 -23.36
N GLN A 288 -13.33 15.24 -24.53
CA GLN A 288 -13.23 16.06 -25.74
C GLN A 288 -14.60 16.59 -26.16
N ALA A 289 -15.64 15.75 -26.09
CA ALA A 289 -17.02 16.15 -26.35
C ALA A 289 -17.50 17.22 -25.35
N ALA A 290 -17.25 17.02 -24.04
CA ALA A 290 -17.59 18.00 -23.01
C ALA A 290 -16.89 19.35 -23.24
N ARG A 291 -15.59 19.33 -23.58
CA ARG A 291 -14.82 20.53 -23.95
C ARG A 291 -15.42 21.23 -25.15
N GLN A 292 -15.75 20.50 -26.22
CA GLN A 292 -16.37 21.08 -27.41
C GLN A 292 -17.72 21.73 -27.10
N ILE A 293 -18.53 21.12 -26.23
CA ILE A 293 -19.80 21.71 -25.76
C ILE A 293 -19.52 23.05 -25.07
N ALA A 294 -18.59 23.09 -24.12
CA ALA A 294 -18.25 24.32 -23.39
C ALA A 294 -17.78 25.44 -24.34
N LEU A 295 -16.88 25.14 -25.29
CA LEU A 295 -16.41 26.12 -26.27
C LEU A 295 -17.54 26.62 -27.18
N ARG A 296 -18.45 25.75 -27.60
CA ARG A 296 -19.61 26.13 -28.43
C ARG A 296 -20.59 27.03 -27.69
N GLN A 297 -20.79 26.82 -26.38
CA GLN A 297 -21.64 27.71 -25.58
C GLN A 297 -21.00 29.08 -25.34
N GLY A 298 -19.68 29.18 -25.45
CA GLY A 298 -18.95 30.46 -25.35
C GLY A 298 -17.98 30.56 -24.18
N ILE A 299 -17.75 29.46 -23.44
CA ILE A 299 -16.65 29.39 -22.47
C ILE A 299 -15.33 29.51 -23.25
N ARG A 300 -14.49 30.48 -22.90
CA ARG A 300 -13.25 30.77 -23.65
C ARG A 300 -12.13 29.79 -23.34
N TYR A 301 -12.12 29.23 -22.13
CA TYR A 301 -11.07 28.38 -21.61
C TYR A 301 -11.66 27.08 -21.05
N ALA A 302 -11.59 26.02 -21.85
CA ALA A 302 -12.03 24.69 -21.45
C ALA A 302 -10.89 23.68 -21.68
N TYR A 303 -10.66 22.80 -20.70
CA TYR A 303 -9.52 21.89 -20.65
C TYR A 303 -9.93 20.44 -20.40
N THR A 304 -9.16 19.49 -20.93
CA THR A 304 -9.26 18.07 -20.56
C THR A 304 -8.16 17.70 -19.55
N GLY A 305 -8.53 17.06 -18.46
CA GLY A 305 -7.62 16.65 -17.37
C GLY A 305 -7.54 15.14 -17.20
N ASN A 306 -6.46 14.64 -16.60
CA ASN A 306 -6.21 13.22 -16.34
C ASN A 306 -6.19 12.31 -17.60
N VAL A 307 -5.90 12.88 -18.77
CA VAL A 307 -5.75 12.20 -20.07
C VAL A 307 -4.55 12.77 -20.84
N ASP A 308 -3.93 12.01 -21.74
CA ASP A 308 -2.85 12.53 -22.58
C ASP A 308 -3.45 13.24 -23.80
N ASP A 309 -3.58 14.57 -23.71
CA ASP A 309 -4.25 15.37 -24.75
C ASP A 309 -3.65 16.79 -24.81
N VAL A 310 -2.45 16.88 -25.38
CA VAL A 310 -1.70 18.14 -25.53
C VAL A 310 -2.55 19.25 -26.15
N VAL A 311 -3.35 18.90 -27.16
CA VAL A 311 -4.16 19.87 -27.90
C VAL A 311 -5.24 20.46 -27.01
N ASN A 312 -5.96 19.64 -26.25
CA ASN A 312 -7.09 20.10 -25.43
C ASN A 312 -6.68 20.55 -24.01
N GLN A 313 -5.44 20.31 -23.59
CA GLN A 313 -4.83 20.82 -22.34
C GLN A 313 -4.19 22.21 -22.47
N SER A 314 -3.92 22.61 -23.71
CA SER A 314 -3.22 23.86 -24.00
C SER A 314 -4.14 25.07 -24.02
N THR A 315 -3.62 26.23 -23.63
CA THR A 315 -4.34 27.51 -23.69
C THR A 315 -4.19 28.15 -25.07
N TYR A 316 -5.31 28.50 -25.68
CA TYR A 316 -5.36 29.24 -26.95
C TYR A 316 -5.94 30.64 -26.72
N CYS A 317 -5.52 31.60 -27.55
CA CYS A 317 -6.03 32.95 -27.48
C CYS A 317 -7.48 32.99 -27.99
N PRO A 318 -8.47 33.48 -27.20
CA PRO A 318 -9.86 33.57 -27.67
C PRO A 318 -10.05 34.63 -28.77
N HIS A 319 -9.07 35.52 -28.98
CA HIS A 319 -9.15 36.60 -29.98
C HIS A 319 -8.58 36.18 -31.34
N CYS A 320 -7.53 35.37 -31.39
CA CYS A 320 -6.87 34.97 -32.65
C CYS A 320 -6.72 33.46 -32.87
N GLY A 321 -7.16 32.64 -31.92
CA GLY A 321 -7.12 31.17 -32.00
C GLY A 321 -5.73 30.53 -31.89
N LYS A 322 -4.65 31.32 -31.83
CA LYS A 322 -3.28 30.80 -31.75
C LYS A 322 -2.95 30.24 -30.36
N LEU A 323 -2.08 29.23 -30.34
CA LEU A 323 -1.53 28.64 -29.12
C LEU A 323 -0.74 29.69 -28.31
N VAL A 324 -1.08 29.80 -27.02
CA VAL A 324 -0.48 30.76 -26.09
C VAL A 324 0.31 30.05 -25.00
N ILE A 325 -0.23 28.98 -24.42
CA ILE A 325 0.50 28.13 -23.47
C ILE A 325 0.31 26.69 -23.89
N GLN A 326 1.39 26.03 -24.30
CA GLN A 326 1.37 24.60 -24.59
C GLN A 326 1.53 23.81 -23.30
N ARG A 327 0.67 22.82 -23.11
CA ARG A 327 0.79 21.85 -22.01
C ARG A 327 0.82 20.45 -22.56
N ASN A 328 1.83 19.69 -22.16
CA ASN A 328 1.85 18.25 -22.30
C ASN A 328 1.82 17.67 -20.89
N TRP A 329 0.62 17.35 -20.41
CA TRP A 329 0.39 16.99 -19.02
C TRP A 329 0.83 18.16 -18.10
N TYR A 330 1.81 17.94 -17.22
CA TYR A 330 2.36 18.98 -16.33
C TYR A 330 3.65 19.61 -16.85
N ASP A 331 4.04 19.35 -18.10
CA ASP A 331 5.20 19.98 -18.72
C ASP A 331 4.76 21.11 -19.65
N LEU A 332 5.36 22.29 -19.49
CA LEU A 332 5.05 23.46 -20.29
C LEU A 332 5.99 23.56 -21.49
N GLY A 333 5.39 23.70 -22.67
CA GLY A 333 6.12 23.92 -23.93
C GLY A 333 6.14 25.40 -24.30
N ALA A 334 5.61 25.71 -25.49
CA ALA A 334 5.52 27.09 -25.98
C ALA A 334 4.77 28.02 -25.00
N TYR A 335 5.36 29.18 -24.68
CA TYR A 335 4.79 30.21 -23.81
C TYR A 335 4.84 31.57 -24.52
N HIS A 336 3.73 31.98 -25.10
CA HIS A 336 3.59 33.18 -25.93
C HIS A 336 2.71 34.24 -25.25
N LEU A 337 3.01 34.54 -23.99
CA LEU A 337 2.39 35.63 -23.23
C LEU A 337 3.34 36.81 -23.09
N GLN A 338 2.77 38.02 -23.05
CA GLN A 338 3.42 39.25 -22.64
C GLN A 338 2.61 39.82 -21.47
N GLY A 339 3.04 39.54 -20.24
CA GLY A 339 2.18 39.68 -19.07
C GLY A 339 0.90 38.85 -19.24
N SER A 340 -0.27 39.49 -19.11
CA SER A 340 -1.58 38.87 -19.32
C SER A 340 -2.14 39.06 -20.74
N ARG A 341 -1.29 39.34 -21.74
CA ARG A 341 -1.70 39.53 -23.15
C ARG A 341 -1.10 38.47 -24.05
N CYS A 342 -1.84 38.10 -25.09
CA CYS A 342 -1.36 37.21 -26.14
C CYS A 342 -0.20 37.86 -26.92
N GLY A 343 0.95 37.19 -27.00
CA GLY A 343 2.12 37.66 -27.76
C GLY A 343 1.91 37.68 -29.28
N HIS A 344 0.81 37.11 -29.79
CA HIS A 344 0.51 37.10 -31.23
C HIS A 344 -0.40 38.24 -31.69
N CYS A 345 -1.35 38.68 -30.86
CA CYS A 345 -2.35 39.71 -31.25
C CYS A 345 -2.60 40.79 -30.18
N GLY A 346 -1.97 40.71 -29.01
CA GLY A 346 -2.15 41.67 -27.91
C GLY A 346 -3.47 41.55 -27.13
N GLY A 347 -4.33 40.60 -27.49
CA GLY A 347 -5.60 40.34 -26.81
C GLY A 347 -5.41 39.89 -25.36
N GLN A 348 -6.29 40.37 -24.47
CA GLN A 348 -6.25 40.03 -23.05
C GLN A 348 -6.54 38.53 -22.85
N ILE A 349 -5.70 37.87 -22.06
CA ILE A 349 -5.88 36.51 -21.57
C ILE A 349 -6.24 36.60 -20.09
N ALA A 350 -7.36 36.02 -19.69
CA ALA A 350 -7.77 36.03 -18.29
C ALA A 350 -6.84 35.11 -17.49
N GLY A 351 -6.27 35.57 -16.38
CA GLY A 351 -5.37 34.78 -15.54
C GLY A 351 -4.35 35.63 -14.81
N ARG A 352 -3.65 34.99 -13.87
CA ARG A 352 -2.48 35.53 -13.19
C ARG A 352 -1.24 34.84 -13.75
N PHE A 353 -0.41 35.60 -14.45
CA PHE A 353 0.73 35.08 -15.19
C PHE A 353 2.00 35.83 -14.80
N ALA A 354 3.12 35.11 -14.76
CA ALA A 354 4.45 35.72 -14.71
C ALA A 354 4.97 35.96 -16.14
N ASP A 355 6.01 36.78 -16.29
CA ASP A 355 6.63 37.06 -17.59
C ASP A 355 7.25 35.81 -18.24
N ARG A 356 7.56 34.79 -17.43
CA ARG A 356 8.07 33.49 -17.86
C ARG A 356 7.29 32.38 -17.15
N PRO A 357 7.13 31.20 -17.79
CA PRO A 357 6.56 30.05 -17.11
C PRO A 357 7.51 29.57 -15.99
N GLY A 358 6.96 28.90 -14.99
CA GLY A 358 7.79 28.14 -14.05
C GLY A 358 8.42 26.91 -14.71
N ASP A 359 9.41 26.33 -14.05
CA ASP A 359 10.25 25.22 -14.54
C ASP A 359 10.13 23.95 -13.68
N TRP A 360 9.06 23.84 -12.89
CA TRP A 360 8.85 22.69 -12.01
C TRP A 360 8.66 21.40 -12.81
N GLY A 361 7.89 21.47 -13.90
CA GLY A 361 7.59 20.35 -14.78
C GLY A 361 6.84 19.22 -14.07
N ARG A 362 7.09 17.96 -14.49
CA ARG A 362 6.40 16.76 -13.99
C ARG A 362 6.90 16.26 -12.62
N LYS A 363 7.73 17.03 -11.92
CA LYS A 363 8.38 16.60 -10.68
C LYS A 363 7.34 16.45 -9.56
N ARG A 364 7.56 15.44 -8.72
CA ARG A 364 6.83 15.24 -7.47
C ARG A 364 7.84 15.05 -6.35
N LEU A 365 7.78 15.91 -5.33
CA LEU A 365 8.72 15.89 -4.22
C LEU A 365 7.97 15.75 -2.88
N PRO A 366 7.96 14.56 -2.26
CA PRO A 366 7.48 14.40 -0.88
C PRO A 366 8.33 15.22 0.09
N VAL A 367 7.69 15.86 1.07
CA VAL A 367 8.34 16.71 2.08
C VAL A 367 8.09 16.13 3.47
N ARG A 368 9.11 16.12 4.33
CA ARG A 368 8.96 15.82 5.76
C ARG A 368 8.92 17.14 6.53
N ILE A 369 7.73 17.51 7.02
CA ILE A 369 7.52 18.86 7.55
C ILE A 369 8.23 19.09 8.88
N SER A 370 8.53 18.01 9.61
CA SER A 370 9.26 18.04 10.89
C SER A 370 10.66 18.65 10.78
N GLN A 371 11.26 18.69 9.59
CA GLN A 371 12.55 19.34 9.34
C GLN A 371 12.47 20.87 9.41
N PHE A 372 11.27 21.44 9.28
CA PHE A 372 11.02 22.88 9.24
C PHE A 372 10.31 23.38 10.51
N ALA A 373 10.17 22.52 11.52
CA ALA A 373 9.64 22.90 12.83
C ALA A 373 10.61 23.88 13.50
N GLY A 374 10.19 25.13 13.67
CA GLY A 374 10.96 26.11 14.45
C GLY A 374 11.00 25.73 15.94
N PRO A 375 11.91 26.32 16.74
CA PRO A 375 11.81 26.25 18.19
C PRO A 375 10.44 26.82 18.59
N GLY A 376 9.57 25.99 19.16
CA GLY A 376 8.23 26.39 19.56
C GLY A 376 8.23 27.51 20.61
N PRO A 377 7.08 28.14 20.90
CA PRO A 377 6.98 29.18 21.90
C PRO A 377 7.27 28.61 23.30
N VAL A 378 8.44 28.92 23.84
CA VAL A 378 8.78 28.68 25.26
C VAL A 378 8.23 29.84 26.09
N PRO A 379 7.63 29.61 27.27
CA PRO A 379 7.24 30.68 28.19
C PRO A 379 8.44 31.54 28.56
N ARG A 380 8.36 32.87 28.37
CA ARG A 380 9.45 33.81 28.66
C ARG A 380 9.74 33.86 30.17
N GLY A 381 10.88 33.31 30.59
CA GLY A 381 11.56 33.66 31.84
C GLY A 381 12.54 34.83 31.62
N PRO A 382 12.98 35.53 32.69
CA PRO A 382 13.66 36.81 32.59
C PRO A 382 15.07 36.69 32.00
N GLU A 383 15.43 37.74 31.27
CA GLU A 383 16.59 37.92 30.42
C GLU A 383 17.94 37.68 31.12
N GLN A 384 18.82 36.92 30.48
CA GLN A 384 20.27 37.06 30.65
C GLN A 384 20.94 37.16 29.29
N GLU A 385 21.60 38.30 29.09
CA GLU A 385 22.43 38.65 27.94
C GLU A 385 23.58 37.65 27.76
N VAL A 386 23.75 37.10 26.55
CA VAL A 386 25.06 36.60 26.12
C VAL A 386 25.33 36.91 24.64
N SER A 387 26.35 37.74 24.48
CA SER A 387 27.22 38.09 23.36
C SER A 387 27.11 37.34 22.02
N ALA A 388 27.18 38.16 20.96
CA ALA A 388 27.36 37.80 19.56
C ALA A 388 28.57 36.87 19.29
N MET A 389 28.33 35.81 18.51
CA MET A 389 29.35 35.13 17.71
C MET A 389 28.77 34.83 16.32
N THR A 390 29.60 35.08 15.31
CA THR A 390 29.34 35.14 13.88
C THR A 390 28.91 33.80 13.28
N ASP A 391 27.87 33.86 12.44
CA ASP A 391 27.25 32.76 11.69
C ASP A 391 28.13 32.38 10.48
N SER A 392 28.72 31.18 10.50
CA SER A 392 29.28 30.52 9.32
C SER A 392 28.63 29.15 9.19
N ARG A 393 27.59 29.05 8.37
CA ARG A 393 26.92 27.78 8.03
C ARG A 393 27.73 27.01 6.98
N PRO A 394 27.97 25.70 7.15
CA PRO A 394 28.55 24.88 6.10
C PRO A 394 27.50 24.52 5.04
N THR A 395 27.90 24.64 3.79
CA THR A 395 27.24 24.10 2.60
C THR A 395 27.10 22.58 2.66
N THR A 396 25.92 22.06 2.32
CA THR A 396 25.64 20.62 2.14
C THR A 396 26.40 20.05 0.94
N GLY A 397 27.59 19.49 1.20
CA GLY A 397 28.29 18.57 0.29
C GLY A 397 28.09 17.10 0.73
N PRO A 398 28.60 16.12 -0.03
CA PRO A 398 28.64 14.73 0.44
C PRO A 398 29.37 14.67 1.79
N ASN A 399 28.76 14.01 2.78
CA ASN A 399 29.35 13.86 4.12
C ASN A 399 30.79 13.35 3.99
N PRO A 400 31.77 14.01 4.63
CA PRO A 400 33.16 13.60 4.53
C PRO A 400 33.31 12.18 5.07
N THR A 401 34.04 11.35 4.33
CA THR A 401 34.51 10.04 4.75
C THR A 401 35.29 10.20 6.07
N PRO A 402 35.03 9.40 7.12
CA PRO A 402 35.83 9.45 8.33
C PRO A 402 37.30 9.17 7.96
N THR A 403 38.19 10.11 8.29
CA THR A 403 39.63 9.91 8.14
C THR A 403 40.07 8.75 9.06
N PRO A 404 41.01 7.89 8.63
CA PRO A 404 41.38 6.65 9.34
C PRO A 404 41.77 6.83 10.82
N HIS A 405 42.12 8.05 11.25
CA HIS A 405 42.54 8.36 12.61
C HIS A 405 41.41 8.61 13.62
N ASN A 406 40.14 8.67 13.21
CA ASN A 406 38.99 8.96 14.09
C ASN A 406 37.95 7.83 14.17
N VAL A 407 38.28 6.62 13.70
CA VAL A 407 37.38 5.46 13.79
C VAL A 407 37.55 4.81 15.17
N PRO A 408 36.50 4.72 16.00
CA PRO A 408 36.58 4.04 17.29
C PRO A 408 37.03 2.59 17.15
N THR A 409 37.89 2.16 18.06
CA THR A 409 38.28 0.75 18.25
C THR A 409 37.26 0.03 19.14
N SER A 410 37.40 -1.29 19.32
CA SER A 410 36.53 -2.05 20.21
C SER A 410 36.52 -1.41 21.61
N PRO A 411 35.35 -1.07 22.17
CA PRO A 411 35.27 -0.51 23.51
C PRO A 411 35.64 -1.61 24.52
N GLU A 412 36.63 -1.37 25.39
CA GLU A 412 36.89 -2.22 26.55
C GLU A 412 35.85 -1.89 27.64
N LEU A 413 34.90 -2.81 27.83
CA LEU A 413 33.80 -2.66 28.78
C LEU A 413 33.91 -3.67 29.91
N SER A 414 33.87 -3.20 31.16
CA SER A 414 33.72 -4.04 32.34
C SER A 414 32.32 -4.66 32.42
N ASP A 415 32.15 -5.72 33.21
CA ASP A 415 30.84 -6.35 33.40
C ASP A 415 29.80 -5.36 33.96
N GLN A 416 30.22 -4.45 34.83
CA GLN A 416 29.36 -3.39 35.37
C GLN A 416 28.90 -2.41 34.28
N GLN A 417 29.79 -2.04 33.35
CA GLN A 417 29.43 -1.18 32.21
C GLN A 417 28.48 -1.89 31.25
N GLN A 418 28.73 -3.17 30.97
CA GLN A 418 27.85 -3.98 30.12
C GLN A 418 26.43 -4.08 30.71
N GLN A 419 26.31 -4.33 32.02
CA GLN A 419 25.03 -4.36 32.72
C GLN A 419 24.31 -2.99 32.70
N SER A 420 25.05 -1.89 32.86
CA SER A 420 24.47 -0.54 32.80
C SER A 420 23.97 -0.19 31.39
N ILE A 421 24.69 -0.60 30.34
CA ILE A 421 24.26 -0.44 28.93
C ILE A 421 22.97 -1.23 28.65
N LEU A 422 22.90 -2.50 29.07
CA LEU A 422 21.70 -3.32 28.91
C LEU A 422 20.49 -2.73 29.64
N ARG A 423 20.68 -2.27 30.89
CA ARG A 423 19.62 -1.62 31.66
C ARG A 423 19.13 -0.35 30.97
N ALA A 424 20.03 0.51 30.49
CA ALA A 424 19.65 1.71 29.75
C ALA A 424 18.87 1.40 28.47
N ALA A 425 19.25 0.35 27.73
CA ALA A 425 18.49 -0.11 26.57
C ALA A 425 17.08 -0.56 26.98
N CYS A 426 16.94 -1.34 28.06
CA CYS A 426 15.63 -1.78 28.59
C CYS A 426 14.75 -0.58 29.00
N GLU A 427 15.31 0.38 29.73
CA GLU A 427 14.60 1.59 30.20
C GLU A 427 14.07 2.42 29.02
N VAL A 428 14.89 2.59 27.98
CA VAL A 428 14.49 3.31 26.77
C VAL A 428 13.44 2.54 25.98
N VAL A 429 13.60 1.22 25.81
CA VAL A 429 12.60 0.38 25.15
C VAL A 429 11.27 0.44 25.89
N ALA A 430 11.28 0.27 27.22
CA ALA A 430 10.08 0.33 28.05
C ALA A 430 9.37 1.69 27.96
N ALA A 431 10.12 2.79 27.98
CA ALA A 431 9.57 4.13 27.80
C ALA A 431 8.98 4.32 26.40
N GLY A 432 9.68 3.88 25.36
CA GLY A 432 9.23 3.94 23.96
C GLY A 432 7.93 3.16 23.73
N VAL A 433 7.84 1.94 24.25
CA VAL A 433 6.64 1.09 24.21
C VAL A 433 5.44 1.78 24.89
N ARG A 434 5.68 2.46 26.01
CA ARG A 434 4.64 3.23 26.73
C ARG A 434 4.40 4.63 26.17
N ARG A 435 5.11 5.03 25.12
CA ARG A 435 5.10 6.38 24.53
C ARG A 435 5.40 7.49 25.56
N LYS A 436 6.32 7.21 26.49
CA LYS A 436 6.83 8.15 27.50
C LYS A 436 8.27 8.56 27.16
N GLN A 437 8.73 9.66 27.75
CA GLN A 437 10.14 10.02 27.70
C GLN A 437 10.95 9.05 28.57
N PRO A 438 12.14 8.59 28.11
CA PRO A 438 12.98 7.70 28.90
C PRO A 438 13.68 8.44 30.03
N GLU A 439 13.62 7.87 31.23
CA GLU A 439 14.42 8.29 32.39
C GLU A 439 15.42 7.18 32.69
N LEU A 440 16.72 7.47 32.54
CA LEU A 440 17.78 6.50 32.78
C LEU A 440 18.16 6.48 34.25
N SER A 441 18.24 5.29 34.85
CA SER A 441 18.71 5.10 36.22
C SER A 441 20.19 5.45 36.40
N ASP A 442 20.98 5.28 35.35
CA ASP A 442 22.41 5.61 35.25
C ASP A 442 22.69 6.35 33.94
N ALA A 443 22.77 7.67 34.02
CA ALA A 443 23.01 8.52 32.86
C ALA A 443 24.46 8.46 32.34
N GLU A 444 25.40 7.93 33.13
CA GLU A 444 26.84 7.85 32.81
C GLU A 444 27.26 6.46 32.33
N LEU A 445 26.35 5.48 32.33
CA LEU A 445 26.61 4.10 31.91
C LEU A 445 27.83 3.49 32.62
N ALA A 446 27.90 3.63 33.95
CA ALA A 446 29.04 3.28 34.79
C ALA A 446 30.38 3.88 34.26
N GLY A 447 30.32 5.13 33.80
CA GLY A 447 31.45 5.89 33.26
C GLY A 447 31.76 5.64 31.76
N ALA A 448 30.97 4.82 31.07
CA ALA A 448 31.18 4.51 29.65
C ALA A 448 30.41 5.46 28.70
N ALA A 449 29.54 6.35 29.19
CA ALA A 449 28.62 7.13 28.36
C ALA A 449 29.29 7.93 27.22
N GLN A 450 30.49 8.45 27.46
CA GLN A 450 31.26 9.26 26.49
C GLN A 450 32.21 8.44 25.61
N GLN A 451 32.30 7.12 25.80
CA GLN A 451 33.13 6.28 24.93
C GLN A 451 32.60 6.39 23.48
N PRO A 452 33.48 6.69 22.51
CA PRO A 452 33.04 6.86 21.14
C PRO A 452 32.73 5.50 20.52
N VAL A 453 31.61 5.42 19.79
CA VAL A 453 31.21 4.27 18.97
C VAL A 453 30.73 4.77 17.60
N MET A 454 30.73 3.89 16.60
CA MET A 454 30.20 4.23 15.26
C MET A 454 28.68 4.11 15.16
N GLY A 455 28.09 3.40 16.12
CA GLY A 455 26.66 3.12 16.15
C GLY A 455 26.33 2.01 17.14
N ALA A 456 25.04 1.75 17.29
CA ALA A 456 24.54 0.63 18.06
C ALA A 456 23.29 0.05 17.40
N PHE A 457 23.04 -1.23 17.63
CA PHE A 457 21.79 -1.91 17.34
C PHE A 457 21.21 -2.46 18.64
N VAL A 458 19.90 -2.34 18.79
CA VAL A 458 19.17 -3.00 19.88
C VAL A 458 18.25 -4.03 19.24
N THR A 459 18.42 -5.28 19.62
CA THR A 459 17.63 -6.42 19.14
C THR A 459 16.79 -6.94 20.28
N LEU A 460 15.50 -7.16 20.03
CA LEU A 460 14.58 -7.82 20.95
C LEU A 460 14.22 -9.18 20.37
N ARG A 461 14.29 -10.22 21.21
CA ARG A 461 13.88 -11.58 20.85
C ARG A 461 12.89 -12.12 21.86
N ARG A 462 12.02 -13.02 21.44
CA ARG A 462 11.16 -13.81 22.33
C ARG A 462 11.12 -15.25 21.84
N ALA A 463 11.37 -16.21 22.74
CA ALA A 463 11.55 -17.61 22.38
C ALA A 463 12.59 -17.84 21.25
N GLY A 464 13.69 -17.08 21.26
CA GLY A 464 14.72 -17.10 20.21
C GLY A 464 14.33 -16.42 18.89
N GLN A 465 13.05 -16.08 18.70
CA GLN A 465 12.54 -15.42 17.49
C GLN A 465 12.73 -13.91 17.56
N LEU A 466 13.07 -13.30 16.43
CA LEU A 466 13.23 -11.85 16.31
C LEU A 466 11.89 -11.14 16.54
N ARG A 467 11.85 -10.18 17.47
CA ARG A 467 10.66 -9.37 17.80
C ARG A 467 10.76 -7.92 17.34
N ALA A 468 11.97 -7.36 17.34
CA ALA A 468 12.31 -6.07 16.74
C ALA A 468 13.84 -5.92 16.66
N CYS A 469 14.36 -5.18 15.69
CA CYS A 469 15.78 -4.80 15.65
C CYS A 469 15.98 -3.54 14.81
N CYS A 470 16.46 -2.48 15.44
CA CYS A 470 16.83 -1.23 14.80
C CYS A 470 18.18 -0.73 15.34
N GLY A 471 18.80 0.17 14.60
CA GLY A 471 20.07 0.76 14.98
C GLY A 471 20.25 2.19 14.48
N THR A 472 21.34 2.79 14.93
CA THR A 472 21.82 4.11 14.51
C THR A 472 23.26 4.01 14.05
N LEU A 473 23.63 4.75 13.00
CA LEU A 473 24.98 4.77 12.43
C LEU A 473 25.26 6.09 11.70
N GLY A 474 26.54 6.43 11.54
CA GLY A 474 26.98 7.43 10.56
C GLY A 474 28.27 8.13 10.90
N GLN A 475 28.34 8.73 12.08
CA GLN A 475 29.52 9.44 12.60
C GLN A 475 29.86 8.90 14.00
N PRO A 476 31.14 8.97 14.44
CA PRO A 476 31.49 8.68 15.82
C PRO A 476 30.59 9.47 16.77
N MET A 477 29.94 8.77 17.70
CA MET A 477 29.03 9.37 18.67
C MET A 477 29.24 8.76 20.06
N PRO A 478 28.85 9.46 21.14
CA PRO A 478 28.87 8.90 22.48
C PRO A 478 28.03 7.62 22.58
N LEU A 479 28.54 6.61 23.27
CA LEU A 479 27.89 5.33 23.52
C LEU A 479 26.44 5.50 24.00
N LYS A 480 26.21 6.42 24.94
CA LYS A 480 24.87 6.72 25.46
C LYS A 480 23.89 7.11 24.35
N GLN A 481 24.31 8.02 23.47
CA GLN A 481 23.47 8.49 22.37
C GLN A 481 23.16 7.34 21.40
N ALA A 482 24.15 6.50 21.11
CA ALA A 482 23.98 5.35 20.23
C ALA A 482 22.93 4.37 20.77
N VAL A 483 23.04 3.99 22.05
CA VAL A 483 22.12 3.06 22.72
C VAL A 483 20.71 3.66 22.82
N GLN A 484 20.57 4.92 23.25
CA GLN A 484 19.28 5.59 23.37
C GLN A 484 18.55 5.66 22.02
N HIS A 485 19.24 6.09 20.95
CA HIS A 485 18.63 6.16 19.63
C HIS A 485 18.27 4.76 19.11
N ALA A 486 19.16 3.77 19.22
CA ALA A 486 18.88 2.42 18.76
C ALA A 486 17.68 1.79 19.50
N ALA A 487 17.65 1.88 20.83
CA ALA A 487 16.57 1.37 21.67
C ALA A 487 15.21 2.03 21.36
N GLN A 488 15.18 3.36 21.25
CA GLN A 488 13.95 4.10 20.94
C GLN A 488 13.38 3.69 19.58
N ARG A 489 14.24 3.55 18.58
CA ARG A 489 13.85 3.10 17.24
C ARG A 489 13.37 1.66 17.26
N THR A 490 14.05 0.76 17.97
CA THR A 490 13.63 -0.64 18.11
C THR A 490 12.23 -0.75 18.75
N ALA A 491 11.91 0.12 19.70
CA ALA A 491 10.60 0.14 20.34
C ALA A 491 9.47 0.71 19.45
N THR A 492 9.77 1.58 18.48
CA THR A 492 8.74 2.42 17.82
C THR A 492 8.76 2.43 16.29
N GLU A 493 9.86 2.03 15.63
CA GLU A 493 10.07 2.21 14.19
C GLU A 493 10.21 0.89 13.40
N ASP A 494 10.29 -0.29 14.04
CA ASP A 494 10.41 -1.56 13.32
C ASP A 494 9.06 -2.01 12.73
N THR A 495 8.80 -1.60 11.49
CA THR A 495 7.54 -1.90 10.79
C THR A 495 7.35 -3.36 10.41
N ARG A 496 8.35 -4.23 10.62
CA ARG A 496 8.26 -5.67 10.32
C ARG A 496 7.40 -6.45 11.31
N PHE A 497 7.08 -5.86 12.46
CA PHE A 497 6.30 -6.50 13.51
C PHE A 497 5.20 -5.57 14.02
N PRO A 498 4.10 -6.11 14.60
CA PRO A 498 3.14 -5.29 15.33
C PRO A 498 3.82 -4.50 16.46
N ALA A 499 3.16 -3.46 16.94
CA ALA A 499 3.65 -2.68 18.09
C ALA A 499 3.93 -3.62 19.28
N ILE A 500 4.98 -3.33 20.04
CA ILE A 500 5.32 -4.12 21.24
C ILE A 500 4.35 -3.78 22.35
N SER A 501 3.74 -4.80 22.94
CA SER A 501 2.91 -4.66 24.13
C SER A 501 3.81 -4.54 25.37
N PRO A 502 3.49 -3.65 26.34
CA PRO A 502 4.23 -3.58 27.59
C PRO A 502 4.34 -4.93 28.31
N THR A 503 3.30 -5.77 28.21
CA THR A 503 3.26 -7.10 28.83
C THR A 503 4.10 -8.16 28.13
N GLU A 504 4.63 -7.88 26.93
CA GLU A 504 5.64 -8.76 26.31
C GLU A 504 7.03 -8.57 26.94
N LEU A 505 7.34 -7.39 27.50
CA LEU A 505 8.68 -7.02 27.95
C LEU A 505 9.32 -8.00 28.96
N PRO A 506 8.60 -8.54 29.97
CA PRO A 506 9.16 -9.53 30.91
C PRO A 506 9.54 -10.87 30.29
N HIS A 507 9.25 -11.07 29.00
CA HIS A 507 9.48 -12.33 28.29
C HIS A 507 10.46 -12.16 27.13
N MET A 508 11.10 -10.98 27.03
CA MET A 508 12.05 -10.67 25.97
C MET A 508 13.50 -10.85 26.41
N HIS A 509 14.32 -11.23 25.45
CA HIS A 509 15.77 -11.08 25.49
C HIS A 509 16.16 -9.79 24.76
N VAL A 510 17.19 -9.10 25.24
CA VAL A 510 17.70 -7.86 24.66
C VAL A 510 19.18 -7.99 24.34
N ASP A 511 19.54 -7.69 23.10
CA ASP A 511 20.93 -7.63 22.64
C ASP A 511 21.28 -6.20 22.28
N VAL A 512 22.41 -5.70 22.78
CA VAL A 512 22.99 -4.42 22.35
C VAL A 512 24.27 -4.70 21.58
N THR A 513 24.27 -4.47 20.27
CA THR A 513 25.46 -4.61 19.44
C THR A 513 26.10 -3.25 19.20
N LEU A 514 27.29 -3.02 19.75
CA LEU A 514 28.08 -1.81 19.57
C LEU A 514 28.97 -1.94 18.35
N LEU A 515 28.92 -0.96 17.44
CA LEU A 515 29.65 -1.00 16.19
C LEU A 515 30.90 -0.14 16.23
N TYR A 516 32.00 -0.67 15.69
CA TYR A 516 33.30 0.01 15.67
C TYR A 516 34.14 -0.46 14.46
N ALA A 517 35.33 0.13 14.28
CA ALA A 517 36.28 -0.25 13.22
C ALA A 517 35.70 -0.27 11.78
N PHE A 518 34.88 0.72 11.41
CA PHE A 518 34.43 0.87 10.01
C PHE A 518 35.60 1.17 9.08
N GLN A 519 35.82 0.28 8.11
CA GLN A 519 36.91 0.36 7.15
C GLN A 519 36.36 0.10 5.73
N PRO A 520 36.68 0.96 4.74
CA PRO A 520 36.38 0.68 3.35
C PRO A 520 37.10 -0.59 2.87
N VAL A 521 36.41 -1.45 2.13
CA VAL A 521 37.03 -2.58 1.42
C VAL A 521 37.59 -2.07 0.10
N THR A 522 38.92 -2.01 -0.02
CA THR A 522 39.61 -1.47 -1.21
C THR A 522 39.73 -2.48 -2.35
N ALA A 523 39.64 -3.78 -2.05
CA ALA A 523 39.62 -4.85 -3.05
C ALA A 523 38.44 -4.68 -4.02
N ARG A 524 38.55 -5.20 -5.24
CA ARG A 524 37.54 -5.07 -6.30
C ARG A 524 37.05 -6.43 -6.77
N GLY A 525 35.84 -6.46 -7.34
CA GLY A 525 35.24 -7.70 -7.84
C GLY A 525 35.25 -8.81 -6.78
N ARG A 526 35.59 -10.03 -7.20
CA ARG A 526 35.64 -11.21 -6.32
C ARG A 526 36.74 -11.17 -5.26
N GLU A 527 37.78 -10.35 -5.43
CA GLU A 527 38.85 -10.23 -4.42
C GLU A 527 38.35 -9.67 -3.10
N ARG A 528 37.20 -8.94 -3.11
CA ARG A 528 36.50 -8.47 -1.90
C ARG A 528 36.18 -9.61 -0.93
N MET A 529 35.99 -10.84 -1.41
CA MET A 529 35.73 -11.99 -0.54
C MET A 529 36.89 -12.27 0.42
N GLY A 530 38.14 -12.03 0.00
CA GLY A 530 39.32 -12.24 0.86
C GLY A 530 39.46 -11.23 2.00
N GLU A 531 38.69 -10.14 1.99
CA GLU A 531 38.73 -9.07 2.99
C GLU A 531 37.65 -9.23 4.07
N VAL A 532 36.74 -10.20 3.92
CA VAL A 532 35.59 -10.45 4.81
C VAL A 532 35.79 -11.75 5.58
N GLU A 533 35.50 -11.71 6.88
CA GLU A 533 35.68 -12.85 7.80
C GLU A 533 34.34 -13.06 8.52
N ILE A 534 33.72 -14.23 8.31
CA ILE A 534 32.41 -14.56 8.90
C ILE A 534 32.52 -14.57 10.42
N GLY A 535 31.52 -13.97 11.08
CA GLY A 535 31.44 -13.89 12.54
C GLY A 535 32.24 -12.74 13.16
N ARG A 536 33.24 -12.23 12.45
CA ARG A 536 34.00 -11.05 12.87
C ARG A 536 33.49 -9.77 12.21
N HIS A 537 33.34 -9.80 10.89
CA HIS A 537 33.00 -8.61 10.12
C HIS A 537 31.49 -8.50 9.88
N GLY A 538 30.93 -7.33 10.15
CA GLY A 538 29.68 -6.84 9.59
C GLY A 538 29.95 -6.09 8.29
N LEU A 539 28.94 -5.99 7.42
CA LEU A 539 29.07 -5.35 6.12
C LEU A 539 28.06 -4.22 5.96
N GLN A 540 28.51 -3.10 5.42
CA GLN A 540 27.67 -2.00 4.93
C GLN A 540 27.95 -1.78 3.45
N ILE A 541 26.90 -1.80 2.65
CA ILE A 541 26.99 -1.59 1.21
C ILE A 541 26.17 -0.36 0.79
N GLU A 542 26.72 0.42 -0.13
CA GLU A 542 26.13 1.66 -0.61
C GLU A 542 26.34 1.83 -2.11
N ARG A 543 25.26 2.14 -2.84
CA ARG A 543 25.29 2.54 -4.26
C ARG A 543 24.17 3.55 -4.54
N GLY A 544 24.53 4.78 -4.89
CA GLY A 544 23.57 5.87 -5.03
C GLY A 544 22.79 6.13 -3.73
N ASN A 545 21.46 6.07 -3.78
CA ASN A 545 20.57 6.22 -2.61
C ASN A 545 20.30 4.90 -1.87
N HIS A 546 20.79 3.76 -2.39
CA HIS A 546 20.58 2.45 -1.80
C HIS A 546 21.66 2.15 -0.76
N ARG A 547 21.24 1.69 0.41
CA ARG A 547 22.13 1.33 1.51
C ARG A 547 21.59 0.15 2.30
N GLY A 548 22.46 -0.82 2.57
CA GLY A 548 22.15 -1.99 3.38
C GLY A 548 23.28 -2.28 4.37
N LEU A 549 22.93 -2.85 5.52
CA LEU A 549 23.91 -3.23 6.54
C LEU A 549 23.50 -4.55 7.19
N LEU A 550 24.42 -5.49 7.34
CA LEU A 550 24.22 -6.73 8.10
C LEU A 550 25.29 -6.85 9.20
N LEU A 551 24.85 -7.28 10.39
CA LEU A 551 25.71 -7.44 11.57
C LEU A 551 26.59 -8.71 11.45
N PRO A 552 27.72 -8.79 12.16
CA PRO A 552 28.61 -9.95 12.14
C PRO A 552 27.94 -11.28 12.54
N SER A 553 26.92 -11.24 13.40
CA SER A 553 26.20 -12.43 13.88
C SER A 553 25.31 -13.08 12.82
N VAL A 554 24.78 -12.28 11.89
CA VAL A 554 23.79 -12.75 10.90
C VAL A 554 24.30 -13.93 10.06
N PRO A 555 25.49 -13.88 9.43
CA PRO A 555 25.96 -15.03 8.65
C PRO A 555 26.25 -16.27 9.52
N ILE A 556 26.53 -16.14 10.81
CA ILE A 556 26.62 -17.29 11.73
C ILE A 556 25.23 -17.89 11.94
N GLU A 557 24.25 -17.06 12.31
CA GLU A 557 22.86 -17.47 12.59
C GLU A 557 22.25 -18.24 11.41
N TRP A 558 22.59 -17.84 10.19
CA TRP A 558 22.07 -18.44 8.95
C TRP A 558 23.02 -19.40 8.25
N GLN A 559 24.18 -19.70 8.85
CA GLN A 559 25.21 -20.58 8.28
C GLN A 559 25.65 -20.18 6.85
N TRP A 560 25.77 -18.88 6.60
CA TRP A 560 26.18 -18.33 5.30
C TRP A 560 27.69 -18.32 5.13
N ASP A 561 28.14 -18.60 3.91
CA ASP A 561 29.50 -18.31 3.48
C ASP A 561 29.68 -16.81 3.13
N VAL A 562 30.92 -16.41 2.83
CA VAL A 562 31.26 -15.01 2.52
C VAL A 562 30.52 -14.50 1.29
N GLU A 563 30.38 -15.32 0.25
CA GLU A 563 29.69 -14.91 -0.97
C GLU A 563 28.21 -14.66 -0.71
N THR A 564 27.54 -15.59 -0.01
CA THR A 564 26.15 -15.45 0.39
C THR A 564 25.97 -14.21 1.27
N PHE A 565 26.89 -13.93 2.19
CA PHE A 565 26.83 -12.76 3.04
C PHE A 565 26.89 -11.44 2.25
N LEU A 566 27.78 -11.34 1.26
CA LEU A 566 27.90 -10.21 0.34
C LEU A 566 26.64 -10.03 -0.53
N GLN A 567 26.06 -11.13 -1.00
CA GLN A 567 24.82 -11.10 -1.79
C GLN A 567 23.63 -10.64 -0.93
N GLN A 568 23.52 -11.12 0.31
CA GLN A 568 22.42 -10.77 1.22
C GLN A 568 22.49 -9.31 1.67
N VAL A 569 23.68 -8.74 1.87
CA VAL A 569 23.79 -7.30 2.19
C VAL A 569 23.37 -6.42 1.00
N CYS A 570 23.65 -6.84 -0.25
CA CYS A 570 23.12 -6.19 -1.45
C CYS A 570 21.60 -6.22 -1.49
N ARG A 571 21.00 -7.41 -1.29
CA ARG A 571 19.54 -7.60 -1.27
C ARG A 571 18.88 -6.73 -0.21
N LYS A 572 19.48 -6.65 0.98
CA LYS A 572 19.00 -5.76 2.06
C LYS A 572 19.07 -4.28 1.69
N ALA A 573 20.02 -3.88 0.84
CA ALA A 573 20.10 -2.52 0.29
C ALA A 573 19.08 -2.26 -0.84
N GLY A 574 18.36 -3.29 -1.31
CA GLY A 574 17.56 -3.24 -2.52
C GLY A 574 18.41 -3.22 -3.80
N LEU A 575 19.63 -3.73 -3.73
CA LEU A 575 20.57 -3.85 -4.85
C LEU A 575 20.58 -5.28 -5.44
N PRO A 576 20.96 -5.45 -6.71
CA PRO A 576 21.25 -6.76 -7.28
C PRO A 576 22.26 -7.53 -6.43
N ALA A 577 22.09 -8.86 -6.30
CA ALA A 577 22.95 -9.70 -5.45
C ALA A 577 24.44 -9.63 -5.80
N THR A 578 24.77 -9.23 -7.03
CA THR A 578 26.15 -9.10 -7.53
C THR A 578 26.71 -7.68 -7.42
N ALA A 579 25.95 -6.70 -6.96
CA ALA A 579 26.36 -5.30 -6.90
C ALA A 579 27.65 -5.09 -6.07
N TRP A 580 27.91 -5.95 -5.08
CA TRP A 580 29.15 -5.89 -4.29
C TRP A 580 30.42 -6.07 -5.13
N MET A 581 30.34 -6.63 -6.35
CA MET A 581 31.48 -6.75 -7.26
C MET A 581 31.72 -5.50 -8.11
N GLU A 582 30.75 -4.59 -8.18
CA GLU A 582 30.82 -3.42 -9.05
C GLU A 582 31.68 -2.29 -8.45
N ASP A 583 32.41 -1.59 -9.32
CA ASP A 583 33.39 -0.56 -8.93
C ASP A 583 32.73 0.71 -8.36
N ASP A 584 31.48 1.00 -8.75
CA ASP A 584 30.68 2.11 -8.23
C ASP A 584 29.99 1.79 -6.89
N THR A 585 30.12 0.55 -6.41
CA THR A 585 29.52 0.09 -5.17
C THR A 585 30.53 0.17 -4.03
N ARG A 586 30.22 1.01 -3.05
CA ARG A 586 31.02 1.19 -1.84
C ARG A 586 30.68 0.09 -0.84
N LEU A 587 31.69 -0.67 -0.43
CA LEU A 587 31.59 -1.69 0.61
C LEU A 587 32.46 -1.27 1.80
N LEU A 588 31.88 -1.25 2.99
CA LEU A 588 32.59 -1.10 4.25
C LEU A 588 32.45 -2.39 5.06
N LYS A 589 33.53 -2.81 5.70
CA LYS A 589 33.51 -3.78 6.78
C LYS A 589 33.59 -3.07 8.12
N PHE A 590 32.99 -3.64 9.14
CA PHE A 590 33.08 -3.16 10.51
C PHE A 590 33.06 -4.34 11.46
N GLU A 591 33.35 -4.12 12.73
CA GLU A 591 33.22 -5.14 13.77
C GLU A 591 32.10 -4.76 14.74
N GLY A 592 31.55 -5.76 15.44
CA GLY A 592 30.49 -5.57 16.41
C GLY A 592 30.78 -6.29 17.71
N ARG A 593 30.64 -5.59 18.85
CA ARG A 593 30.68 -6.20 20.19
C ARG A 593 29.25 -6.31 20.69
N MET A 594 28.77 -7.53 20.84
CA MET A 594 27.43 -7.82 21.33
C MET A 594 27.44 -7.96 22.84
N ILE A 595 26.45 -7.34 23.48
CA ILE A 595 26.16 -7.47 24.90
C ILE A 595 24.77 -8.09 24.98
N GLU A 596 24.69 -9.30 25.54
CA GLU A 596 23.48 -10.12 25.61
C GLU A 596 22.94 -10.13 27.04
N GLY A 597 21.61 -10.11 27.19
CA GLY A 597 20.97 -10.35 28.47
C GLY A 597 19.45 -10.40 28.38
N ASP A 598 18.82 -10.88 29.44
CA ASP A 598 17.37 -10.81 29.58
C ASP A 598 16.90 -9.36 29.81
N PHE A 599 15.64 -9.08 29.45
CA PHE A 599 15.05 -7.79 29.78
C PHE A 599 15.00 -7.60 31.30
N VAL A 600 15.47 -6.46 31.79
CA VAL A 600 15.61 -6.23 33.23
C VAL A 600 14.25 -6.28 33.94
N ASP A 601 14.11 -7.23 34.87
CA ASP A 601 12.84 -7.53 35.57
C ASP A 601 12.20 -6.31 36.24
N GLU A 602 12.96 -5.47 36.95
CA GLU A 602 12.39 -4.30 37.64
C GLU A 602 11.81 -3.29 36.65
N VAL A 603 12.48 -3.12 35.50
CA VAL A 603 12.03 -2.23 34.41
C VAL A 603 10.80 -2.82 33.72
N ALA A 604 10.82 -4.13 33.46
CA ALA A 604 9.71 -4.85 32.86
C ALA A 604 8.45 -4.82 33.73
N GLN A 605 8.58 -5.03 35.04
CA GLN A 605 7.48 -4.98 36.00
C GLN A 605 6.92 -3.57 36.14
N ALA A 606 7.77 -2.55 36.22
CA ALA A 606 7.33 -1.15 36.24
C ALA A 606 6.60 -0.73 34.95
N ALA A 607 6.95 -1.34 33.81
CA ALA A 607 6.28 -1.14 32.54
C ALA A 607 4.97 -1.93 32.41
N SER A 608 4.92 -3.14 32.97
CA SER A 608 3.79 -4.08 32.90
C SER A 608 2.76 -3.89 34.01
N ALA A 609 3.02 -3.03 35.00
CA ALA A 609 2.07 -2.69 36.07
C ALA A 609 0.76 -2.07 35.53
N ASP A 610 0.80 -1.50 34.32
CA ASP A 610 -0.40 -1.14 33.56
C ASP A 610 -1.02 -2.44 32.97
N GLN A 611 -2.08 -2.98 33.60
CA GLN A 611 -2.84 -4.10 33.01
C GLN A 611 -3.29 -3.77 31.60
N LYS A 612 -3.38 -4.76 30.67
CA LYS A 612 -4.01 -4.60 29.35
C LYS A 612 -5.38 -3.90 29.53
N PRO A 613 -5.52 -2.60 29.23
CA PRO A 613 -6.76 -1.92 29.44
C PRO A 613 -7.76 -2.44 28.40
N ARG A 614 -8.94 -2.89 28.84
CA ARG A 614 -10.00 -3.22 27.89
C ARG A 614 -10.37 -1.93 27.16
N ARG A 615 -10.06 -1.85 25.85
CA ARG A 615 -10.34 -0.68 25.02
C ARG A 615 -11.84 -0.41 24.84
N PHE A 616 -12.66 -1.43 25.08
CA PHE A 616 -14.12 -1.40 24.93
C PHE A 616 -14.80 -2.01 26.15
N SER A 617 -15.95 -1.47 26.52
CA SER A 617 -16.88 -2.06 27.47
C SER A 617 -17.79 -3.09 26.79
N PRO A 618 -18.32 -4.08 27.52
CA PRO A 618 -19.30 -5.03 26.97
C PRO A 618 -20.53 -4.34 26.35
N THR A 619 -20.96 -3.21 26.93
CA THR A 619 -22.08 -2.41 26.42
C THR A 619 -21.78 -1.83 25.04
N GLU A 620 -20.61 -1.21 24.85
CA GLU A 620 -20.22 -0.64 23.56
C GLU A 620 -20.12 -1.71 22.46
N VAL A 621 -19.58 -2.89 22.80
CA VAL A 621 -19.50 -4.02 21.86
C VAL A 621 -20.91 -4.50 21.46
N ALA A 622 -21.84 -4.58 22.41
CA ALA A 622 -23.23 -4.94 22.14
C ALA A 622 -23.95 -3.89 21.27
N GLU A 623 -23.71 -2.60 21.52
CA GLU A 623 -24.27 -1.51 20.72
C GLU A 623 -23.74 -1.51 19.27
N LEU A 624 -22.44 -1.77 19.09
CA LEU A 624 -21.81 -1.94 17.78
C LEU A 624 -22.35 -3.17 17.03
N ALA A 625 -22.53 -4.29 17.73
CA ALA A 625 -23.13 -5.50 17.17
C ALA A 625 -24.57 -5.22 16.68
N GLU A 626 -25.39 -4.57 17.51
CA GLU A 626 -26.76 -4.23 17.16
C GLU A 626 -26.82 -3.22 16.00
N GLN A 627 -25.92 -2.23 15.97
CA GLN A 627 -25.81 -1.32 14.84
C GLN A 627 -25.42 -2.05 13.54
N CYS A 628 -24.48 -2.99 13.61
CA CYS A 628 -24.09 -3.82 12.48
C CYS A 628 -25.29 -4.65 11.99
N ARG A 629 -26.06 -5.26 12.89
CA ARG A 629 -27.28 -6.02 12.58
C ARG A 629 -28.32 -5.17 11.88
N ARG A 630 -28.57 -3.94 12.37
CA ARG A 630 -29.47 -2.96 11.74
C ARG A 630 -29.00 -2.59 10.33
N ASN A 631 -27.70 -2.43 10.12
CA ASN A 631 -27.14 -2.13 8.81
C ASN A 631 -27.31 -3.30 7.83
N VAL A 632 -27.04 -4.54 8.24
CA VAL A 632 -27.29 -5.73 7.42
C VAL A 632 -28.76 -5.76 6.99
N LEU A 633 -29.70 -5.59 7.92
CA LEU A 633 -31.13 -5.60 7.62
C LEU A 633 -31.55 -4.47 6.68
N ALA A 634 -31.04 -3.25 6.91
CA ALA A 634 -31.29 -2.11 6.05
C ALA A 634 -30.80 -2.38 4.61
N LEU A 635 -29.58 -2.90 4.47
CA LEU A 635 -28.96 -3.20 3.18
C LEU A 635 -29.69 -4.31 2.43
N VAL A 636 -30.07 -5.40 3.11
CA VAL A 636 -30.89 -6.48 2.52
C VAL A 636 -32.18 -5.90 1.92
N ARG A 637 -32.80 -4.94 2.60
CA ARG A 637 -34.04 -4.25 2.20
C ARG A 637 -33.83 -3.05 1.27
N ARG A 638 -32.60 -2.77 0.85
CA ARG A 638 -32.25 -1.57 0.06
C ARG A 638 -32.64 -0.24 0.74
N ALA A 639 -32.69 -0.22 2.07
CA ALA A 639 -32.88 0.97 2.90
C ALA A 639 -31.54 1.63 3.24
N THR A 640 -31.58 2.87 3.73
CA THR A 640 -30.39 3.64 4.10
C THR A 640 -29.77 3.08 5.39
N PRO A 641 -28.53 2.55 5.36
CA PRO A 641 -27.84 2.14 6.57
C PRO A 641 -27.22 3.35 7.28
N ASN A 642 -26.82 3.17 8.54
CA ASN A 642 -26.05 4.17 9.26
C ASN A 642 -24.60 3.71 9.39
N TYR A 643 -23.70 4.46 8.75
CA TYR A 643 -22.27 4.15 8.65
C TYR A 643 -21.50 4.36 9.96
N TYR A 644 -22.11 5.00 10.95
CA TYR A 644 -21.43 5.36 12.19
C TYR A 644 -22.37 5.34 13.38
N LEU A 645 -21.86 4.86 14.52
CA LEU A 645 -22.52 4.90 15.81
C LEU A 645 -21.85 5.97 16.68
N PRO A 646 -22.47 7.15 16.84
CA PRO A 646 -21.99 8.19 17.74
C PRO A 646 -21.94 7.68 19.18
N GLY A 647 -20.91 8.08 19.93
CA GLY A 647 -20.75 7.72 21.35
C GLY A 647 -20.02 6.39 21.59
N CYS A 648 -19.87 5.52 20.58
CA CYS A 648 -19.02 4.33 20.71
C CYS A 648 -17.57 4.63 20.27
N PRO A 649 -16.57 4.01 20.92
CA PRO A 649 -15.18 4.16 20.52
C PRO A 649 -14.99 3.72 19.07
N ASP A 650 -14.23 4.51 18.32
CA ASP A 650 -13.81 4.18 16.97
C ASP A 650 -12.30 4.40 16.90
N GLY A 651 -11.62 3.45 16.29
CA GLY A 651 -10.17 3.41 16.31
C GLY A 651 -9.64 2.18 15.60
N THR A 652 -8.32 2.06 15.62
CA THR A 652 -7.60 0.96 15.00
C THR A 652 -7.69 -0.29 15.87
N VAL A 653 -8.17 -1.39 15.31
CA VAL A 653 -8.22 -2.72 15.94
C VAL A 653 -7.56 -3.74 15.02
N GLU A 654 -7.06 -4.84 15.55
CA GLU A 654 -6.31 -5.80 14.76
C GLU A 654 -7.20 -6.79 14.03
N LEU A 655 -8.33 -7.18 14.64
CA LEU A 655 -9.30 -8.07 14.01
C LEU A 655 -10.73 -7.68 14.39
N VAL A 656 -11.63 -7.73 13.39
CA VAL A 656 -13.07 -7.65 13.59
C VAL A 656 -13.71 -8.88 12.95
N SER A 657 -14.55 -9.57 13.70
CA SER A 657 -15.30 -10.74 13.25
C SER A 657 -16.77 -10.58 13.59
N ILE A 658 -17.64 -10.88 12.63
CA ILE A 658 -19.08 -11.02 12.87
C ILE A 658 -19.55 -12.43 12.57
N ALA A 659 -20.49 -12.94 13.36
CA ALA A 659 -21.20 -14.18 13.10
C ALA A 659 -22.69 -13.89 13.02
N ILE A 660 -23.31 -14.26 11.90
CA ILE A 660 -24.70 -13.98 11.57
C ILE A 660 -25.45 -15.31 11.58
N GLY A 661 -26.38 -15.44 12.53
CA GLY A 661 -27.20 -16.63 12.71
C GLY A 661 -28.69 -16.31 12.54
N GLY A 662 -29.50 -17.35 12.67
CA GLY A 662 -30.96 -17.26 12.65
C GLY A 662 -31.56 -18.55 12.09
N PRO A 663 -32.90 -18.75 12.19
CA PRO A 663 -33.53 -20.02 11.79
C PRO A 663 -33.35 -20.39 10.31
N ALA A 664 -33.04 -19.42 9.45
CA ALA A 664 -32.75 -19.63 8.02
C ALA A 664 -31.25 -19.58 7.67
N ILE A 665 -30.37 -19.46 8.67
CA ILE A 665 -28.92 -19.29 8.50
C ILE A 665 -28.20 -20.29 9.41
N GLU A 666 -28.37 -21.58 9.07
CA GLU A 666 -27.63 -22.67 9.69
C GLU A 666 -26.75 -23.40 8.66
N PRO A 667 -25.44 -23.57 8.92
CA PRO A 667 -24.70 -23.00 10.05
C PRO A 667 -24.56 -21.46 9.95
N PRO A 668 -24.27 -20.76 11.07
CA PRO A 668 -24.06 -19.32 11.08
C PRO A 668 -22.99 -18.89 10.07
N MET A 669 -23.27 -17.79 9.36
CA MET A 669 -22.32 -17.16 8.45
C MET A 669 -21.31 -16.35 9.26
N GLN A 670 -20.02 -16.59 9.03
CA GLN A 670 -18.96 -15.84 9.69
C GLN A 670 -18.16 -15.02 8.68
N LEU A 671 -17.85 -13.78 9.03
CA LEU A 671 -17.06 -12.86 8.21
C LEU A 671 -16.06 -12.15 9.12
N SER A 672 -14.82 -11.97 8.67
CA SER A 672 -13.86 -11.13 9.37
C SER A 672 -13.01 -10.30 8.45
N GLN A 673 -12.37 -9.32 9.05
CA GLN A 673 -11.26 -8.61 8.48
C GLN A 673 -10.18 -8.47 9.55
N MET A 674 -8.92 -8.68 9.16
CA MET A 674 -7.78 -8.62 10.05
C MET A 674 -6.64 -7.86 9.39
N SER A 675 -5.93 -7.09 10.19
CA SER A 675 -4.61 -6.56 9.87
C SER A 675 -3.83 -6.42 11.17
N LEU A 676 -2.75 -7.19 11.34
CA LEU A 676 -1.87 -6.98 12.51
C LEU A 676 -1.03 -5.70 12.37
N ARG A 677 -0.95 -5.16 11.14
CA ARG A 677 -0.17 -3.97 10.77
C ARG A 677 -0.80 -3.30 9.54
N PRO A 678 -1.40 -2.11 9.67
CA PRO A 678 -1.48 -1.26 10.85
C PRO A 678 -2.62 -1.51 11.84
N GLY A 679 -3.43 -2.55 11.62
CA GLY A 679 -4.80 -2.61 12.12
C GLY A 679 -5.82 -2.19 11.07
N VAL A 680 -7.10 -2.28 11.43
CA VAL A 680 -8.26 -1.88 10.62
C VAL A 680 -9.13 -0.89 11.40
N PRO A 681 -9.74 0.10 10.72
CA PRO A 681 -10.65 1.03 11.37
C PRO A 681 -11.96 0.34 11.75
N LEU A 682 -12.28 0.26 13.04
CA LEU A 682 -13.36 -0.59 13.57
C LEU A 682 -14.72 -0.37 12.89
N GLN A 683 -15.30 0.83 12.96
CA GLN A 683 -16.69 1.01 12.51
C GLN A 683 -16.82 0.98 10.97
N ALA A 684 -15.79 1.43 10.25
CA ALA A 684 -15.75 1.30 8.79
C ALA A 684 -15.66 -0.17 8.37
N THR A 685 -14.85 -0.96 9.08
CA THR A 685 -14.73 -2.41 8.87
C THR A 685 -16.04 -3.13 9.17
N LEU A 686 -16.69 -2.82 10.30
CA LEU A 686 -18.01 -3.36 10.63
C LEU A 686 -19.04 -3.09 9.53
N PHE A 687 -19.03 -1.88 8.98
CA PHE A 687 -19.91 -1.54 7.88
C PHE A 687 -19.61 -2.34 6.60
N GLN A 688 -18.33 -2.54 6.25
CA GLN A 688 -17.94 -3.39 5.12
C GLN A 688 -18.36 -4.86 5.32
N LEU A 689 -18.19 -5.39 6.53
CA LEU A 689 -18.65 -6.74 6.87
C LEU A 689 -20.19 -6.83 6.79
N ALA A 690 -20.91 -5.78 7.19
CA ALA A 690 -22.37 -5.71 7.03
C ALA A 690 -22.80 -5.70 5.55
N GLU A 691 -22.07 -5.02 4.67
CA GLU A 691 -22.29 -5.05 3.21
C GLU A 691 -22.08 -6.45 2.63
N ALA A 692 -20.95 -7.08 2.95
CA ALA A 692 -20.62 -8.43 2.50
C ALA A 692 -21.68 -9.45 2.99
N ALA A 693 -22.09 -9.34 4.25
CA ALA A 693 -23.18 -10.12 4.81
C ALA A 693 -24.50 -9.92 4.05
N ALA A 694 -24.93 -8.67 3.85
CA ALA A 694 -26.17 -8.36 3.16
C ALA A 694 -26.18 -8.92 1.73
N GLN A 695 -25.06 -8.80 1.01
CA GLN A 695 -24.91 -9.34 -0.34
C GLN A 695 -25.02 -10.88 -0.35
N ALA A 696 -24.35 -11.56 0.59
CA ALA A 696 -24.42 -13.01 0.72
C ALA A 696 -25.84 -13.50 1.08
N LEU A 697 -26.56 -12.77 1.93
CA LEU A 697 -27.95 -13.09 2.29
C LEU A 697 -28.91 -12.86 1.13
N GLN A 698 -28.71 -11.80 0.33
CA GLN A 698 -29.49 -11.53 -0.88
C GLN A 698 -29.31 -12.63 -1.93
N GLN A 699 -28.09 -13.13 -2.12
CA GLN A 699 -27.81 -14.26 -3.02
C GLN A 699 -28.54 -15.54 -2.59
N ARG A 700 -28.75 -15.73 -1.28
CA ARG A 700 -29.50 -16.87 -0.72
C ARG A 700 -31.02 -16.72 -0.78
N SER A 701 -31.54 -15.58 -1.27
CA SER A 701 -32.98 -15.32 -1.39
C SER A 701 -33.78 -15.56 -0.10
N ILE A 702 -33.25 -15.13 1.05
CA ILE A 702 -33.87 -15.35 2.36
C ILE A 702 -35.16 -14.51 2.48
N PRO A 703 -36.30 -15.08 2.92
CA PRO A 703 -37.55 -14.34 3.11
C PRO A 703 -37.44 -13.22 4.15
N ASP A 704 -38.18 -12.13 3.97
CA ASP A 704 -38.17 -10.96 4.87
C ASP A 704 -38.47 -11.28 6.34
N ALA A 705 -39.38 -12.25 6.58
CA ALA A 705 -39.71 -12.71 7.94
C ALA A 705 -38.52 -13.40 8.62
N ALA A 706 -37.72 -14.15 7.86
CA ALA A 706 -36.51 -14.78 8.34
C ALA A 706 -35.37 -13.77 8.50
N ALA A 707 -35.29 -12.74 7.63
CA ALA A 707 -34.33 -11.65 7.76
C ALA A 707 -34.51 -10.84 9.06
N GLN A 708 -35.75 -10.74 9.58
CA GLN A 708 -36.01 -10.08 10.89
C GLN A 708 -35.50 -10.87 12.09
N GLN A 709 -35.34 -12.18 11.95
CA GLN A 709 -34.90 -13.09 13.01
C GLN A 709 -33.38 -13.31 13.00
N ILE A 710 -32.65 -12.53 12.21
CA ILE A 710 -31.20 -12.59 12.17
C ILE A 710 -30.63 -12.13 13.51
N THR A 711 -29.75 -12.94 14.07
CA THR A 711 -28.86 -12.58 15.17
C THR A 711 -27.48 -12.19 14.61
N LEU A 712 -26.81 -11.27 15.30
CA LEU A 712 -25.44 -10.90 14.97
C LEU A 712 -24.60 -10.88 16.22
N ASP A 713 -23.52 -11.63 16.17
CA ASP A 713 -22.47 -11.62 17.16
C ASP A 713 -21.25 -10.88 16.62
N LEU A 714 -20.55 -10.17 17.51
CA LEU A 714 -19.37 -9.38 17.21
C LEU A 714 -18.22 -9.79 18.14
N THR A 715 -17.06 -10.07 17.55
CA THR A 715 -15.77 -10.20 18.24
C THR A 715 -14.80 -9.17 17.70
N ILE A 716 -14.21 -8.38 18.60
CA ILE A 716 -13.14 -7.42 18.34
C ILE A 716 -11.89 -7.92 19.05
N LEU A 717 -10.77 -8.03 18.35
CA LEU A 717 -9.48 -8.39 18.95
C LEU A 717 -8.52 -7.22 18.87
N THR A 718 -7.84 -6.93 19.98
CA THR A 718 -6.86 -5.84 20.08
C THR A 718 -5.56 -6.28 20.75
N ASP A 719 -4.55 -5.41 20.68
CA ASP A 719 -3.31 -5.53 21.48
C ASP A 719 -2.55 -6.84 21.20
N PRO A 720 -2.03 -7.02 19.98
CA PRO A 720 -1.38 -8.25 19.56
C PRO A 720 -0.02 -8.43 20.24
N GLU A 721 0.21 -9.63 20.75
CA GLU A 721 1.48 -10.02 21.36
C GLU A 721 2.04 -11.23 20.63
N MET A 722 3.32 -11.24 20.35
CA MET A 722 3.97 -12.35 19.64
C MET A 722 4.54 -13.34 20.66
N HIS A 723 4.30 -14.64 20.45
CA HIS A 723 4.67 -15.73 21.37
C HIS A 723 5.57 -16.77 20.71
N GLY A 724 6.34 -16.37 19.69
CA GLY A 724 7.20 -17.28 18.93
C GLY A 724 6.47 -18.00 17.80
N THR A 725 6.79 -19.27 17.58
CA THR A 725 6.24 -20.10 16.49
C THR A 725 5.44 -21.26 17.03
N VAL A 726 4.65 -21.92 16.18
CA VAL A 726 3.88 -23.11 16.59
C VAL A 726 4.81 -24.25 17.01
N ALA A 727 5.99 -24.37 16.40
CA ALA A 727 6.99 -25.37 16.78
C ALA A 727 7.70 -25.05 18.10
N GLN A 728 7.87 -23.77 18.43
CA GLN A 728 8.55 -23.31 19.65
C GLN A 728 7.80 -22.13 20.28
N PRO A 729 6.61 -22.36 20.88
CA PRO A 729 5.80 -21.31 21.46
C PRO A 729 6.27 -20.96 22.88
N ASP A 730 6.26 -19.68 23.23
CA ASP A 730 6.35 -19.18 24.59
C ASP A 730 5.01 -18.61 25.05
N LEU A 731 4.18 -19.46 25.67
CA LEU A 731 2.80 -19.14 26.04
C LEU A 731 2.67 -18.32 27.34
N LYS A 732 3.78 -17.87 27.93
CA LYS A 732 3.76 -17.03 29.14
C LYS A 732 3.01 -15.71 28.86
N GLY A 733 2.24 -15.24 29.84
CA GLY A 733 1.49 -13.99 29.75
C GLY A 733 0.15 -14.06 29.02
N ILE A 734 -0.21 -15.21 28.41
CA ILE A 734 -1.53 -15.39 27.77
C ILE A 734 -2.57 -15.77 28.83
N ASP A 735 -3.69 -15.05 28.86
CA ASP A 735 -4.84 -15.38 29.71
C ASP A 735 -6.01 -15.89 28.85
N ALA A 736 -6.30 -17.20 28.88
CA ALA A 736 -7.38 -17.80 28.09
C ALA A 736 -8.77 -17.20 28.38
N ALA A 737 -8.99 -16.60 29.55
CA ALA A 737 -10.25 -15.93 29.88
C ALA A 737 -10.41 -14.56 29.19
N ARG A 738 -9.32 -14.01 28.64
CA ARG A 738 -9.28 -12.66 28.06
C ARG A 738 -8.74 -12.62 26.64
N ASP A 739 -7.86 -13.52 26.27
CA ASP A 739 -7.08 -13.47 25.06
C ASP A 739 -7.48 -14.60 24.09
N ALA A 740 -7.66 -14.23 22.82
CA ALA A 740 -7.72 -15.16 21.71
C ALA A 740 -6.31 -15.57 21.31
N VAL A 741 -6.11 -16.85 20.98
CA VAL A 741 -4.87 -17.36 20.38
C VAL A 741 -5.04 -17.35 18.87
N LEU A 742 -4.15 -16.66 18.16
CA LEU A 742 -4.10 -16.53 16.71
C LEU A 742 -2.84 -17.20 16.16
N VAL A 743 -2.99 -18.02 15.13
CA VAL A 743 -1.89 -18.58 14.35
C VAL A 743 -1.89 -17.95 12.96
N VAL A 744 -0.71 -17.56 12.49
CA VAL A 744 -0.52 -16.92 11.17
C VAL A 744 0.61 -17.62 10.42
N GLU A 745 0.30 -18.14 9.24
CA GLU A 745 1.28 -18.66 8.27
C GLU A 745 0.92 -18.13 6.88
N GLN A 746 1.74 -17.21 6.34
CA GLN A 746 1.50 -16.58 5.04
C GLN A 746 0.09 -15.95 4.92
N ASN A 747 -0.80 -16.52 4.10
CA ASN A 747 -2.19 -16.09 3.92
C ASN A 747 -3.21 -16.94 4.69
N LYS A 748 -2.75 -17.93 5.47
CA LYS A 748 -3.57 -18.79 6.31
C LYS A 748 -3.55 -18.28 7.73
N THR A 749 -4.73 -18.08 8.30
CA THR A 749 -4.85 -17.63 9.69
C THR A 749 -6.01 -18.32 10.37
N ALA A 750 -5.84 -18.72 11.62
CA ALA A 750 -6.95 -19.16 12.44
C ALA A 750 -6.77 -18.67 13.87
N TRP A 751 -7.89 -18.29 14.50
CA TRP A 751 -7.89 -17.87 15.89
C TRP A 751 -9.02 -18.53 16.67
N HIS A 752 -8.78 -18.74 17.96
CA HIS A 752 -9.73 -19.29 18.90
C HIS A 752 -9.73 -18.50 20.20
N PHE A 753 -10.93 -18.26 20.73
CA PHE A 753 -11.19 -17.69 22.03
C PHE A 753 -12.22 -18.59 22.74
N ASP A 754 -11.78 -19.27 23.79
CA ASP A 754 -12.63 -20.12 24.62
C ASP A 754 -12.11 -20.09 26.07
N PRO A 755 -12.74 -19.31 26.96
CA PRO A 755 -12.35 -19.18 28.36
C PRO A 755 -12.31 -20.50 29.16
N GLU A 756 -12.96 -21.56 28.67
CA GLU A 756 -13.02 -22.86 29.32
C GLU A 756 -11.85 -23.79 28.90
N ARG A 757 -11.04 -23.39 27.92
CA ARG A 757 -9.91 -24.19 27.41
C ARG A 757 -8.57 -23.67 27.92
N SER A 758 -7.58 -24.56 27.98
CA SER A 758 -6.20 -24.14 28.21
C SER A 758 -5.62 -23.44 26.97
N VAL A 759 -4.66 -22.54 27.16
CA VAL A 759 -3.95 -21.87 26.07
C VAL A 759 -3.30 -22.86 25.11
N GLN A 760 -2.80 -23.99 25.64
CA GLN A 760 -2.24 -25.08 24.83
C GLN A 760 -3.30 -25.70 23.91
N GLN A 761 -4.50 -25.99 24.43
CA GLN A 761 -5.61 -26.51 23.62
C GLN A 761 -6.08 -25.51 22.56
N LEU A 762 -6.09 -24.21 22.88
CA LEU A 762 -6.41 -23.14 21.93
C LEU A 762 -5.39 -23.09 20.79
N LEU A 763 -4.09 -23.15 21.11
CA LEU A 763 -3.01 -23.18 20.12
C LEU A 763 -3.11 -24.40 19.20
N GLU A 764 -3.30 -25.60 19.77
CA GLU A 764 -3.42 -26.85 19.00
C GLU A 764 -4.62 -26.82 18.03
N THR A 765 -5.75 -26.29 18.50
CA THR A 765 -6.95 -26.11 17.67
C THR A 765 -6.69 -25.07 16.58
N ALA A 766 -6.12 -23.90 16.92
CA ALA A 766 -5.80 -22.85 15.96
C ALA A 766 -4.80 -23.32 14.88
N ALA A 767 -3.77 -24.07 15.27
CA ALA A 767 -2.80 -24.63 14.34
C ALA A 767 -3.45 -25.63 13.37
N THR A 768 -4.36 -26.46 13.87
CA THR A 768 -5.11 -27.42 13.04
C THR A 768 -6.02 -26.69 12.06
N ASP A 769 -6.78 -25.71 12.52
CA ASP A 769 -7.73 -24.95 11.72
C ASP A 769 -7.04 -24.00 10.73
N ALA A 770 -5.80 -23.58 11.00
CA ALA A 770 -4.96 -22.83 10.06
C ALA A 770 -4.39 -23.69 8.93
N ARG A 771 -4.43 -25.03 9.03
CA ARG A 771 -3.88 -25.99 8.04
C ARG A 771 -2.44 -25.65 7.65
N LEU A 772 -1.56 -25.60 8.65
CA LEU A 772 -0.17 -25.20 8.51
C LEU A 772 0.62 -26.14 7.60
N ASP A 773 1.50 -25.56 6.78
CA ASP A 773 2.50 -26.29 5.99
C ASP A 773 3.79 -26.50 6.82
N SER A 774 4.22 -25.49 7.59
CA SER A 774 5.45 -25.52 8.39
C SER A 774 5.26 -24.84 9.76
N PRO A 775 5.07 -25.64 10.83
CA PRO A 775 4.96 -25.13 12.20
C PRO A 775 6.13 -24.26 12.68
N GLN A 776 7.32 -24.41 12.08
CA GLN A 776 8.51 -23.64 12.40
C GLN A 776 8.44 -22.19 11.90
N THR A 777 7.62 -21.92 10.87
CA THR A 777 7.45 -20.57 10.30
C THR A 777 6.12 -19.93 10.67
N ALA A 778 5.16 -20.74 11.12
CA ALA A 778 3.86 -20.28 11.61
C ALA A 778 4.01 -19.51 12.93
N SER A 779 3.70 -18.22 12.92
CA SER A 779 3.81 -17.33 14.08
C SER A 779 2.58 -17.45 14.99
N VAL A 780 2.80 -17.39 16.30
CA VAL A 780 1.75 -17.42 17.32
C VAL A 780 1.58 -16.02 17.91
N PHE A 781 0.33 -15.56 17.97
CA PHE A 781 -0.06 -14.32 18.60
C PHE A 781 -1.16 -14.54 19.64
N SER A 782 -1.21 -13.68 20.65
CA SER A 782 -2.39 -13.52 21.49
C SER A 782 -2.97 -12.12 21.29
N LEU A 783 -4.29 -12.01 21.29
CA LEU A 783 -4.98 -10.72 21.19
C LEU A 783 -6.09 -10.66 22.23
N THR A 784 -6.24 -9.53 22.92
CA THR A 784 -7.32 -9.35 23.88
C THR A 784 -8.66 -9.32 23.16
N ALA A 785 -9.55 -10.23 23.56
CA ALA A 785 -10.84 -10.45 22.93
C ALA A 785 -11.95 -9.72 23.66
N MET A 786 -12.75 -8.97 22.90
CA MET A 786 -14.02 -8.39 23.34
C MET A 786 -15.11 -8.92 22.43
N SER A 787 -16.03 -9.72 22.98
CA SER A 787 -17.03 -10.44 22.19
C SER A 787 -18.42 -10.38 22.82
N THR A 788 -19.45 -10.38 21.98
CA THR A 788 -20.83 -10.69 22.40
C THR A 788 -21.05 -12.19 22.61
N GLN A 789 -20.15 -13.04 22.10
CA GLN A 789 -20.15 -14.49 22.33
C GLN A 789 -19.27 -14.85 23.52
N THR A 790 -19.62 -15.95 24.19
CA THR A 790 -18.76 -16.55 25.23
C THR A 790 -17.55 -17.25 24.63
N ARG A 791 -17.68 -17.79 23.41
CA ARG A 791 -16.64 -18.47 22.67
C ARG A 791 -16.71 -18.07 21.21
N GLY A 792 -15.56 -17.91 20.57
CA GLY A 792 -15.46 -17.53 19.17
C GLY A 792 -14.27 -18.23 18.53
N SER A 793 -14.41 -18.55 17.26
CA SER A 793 -13.29 -18.99 16.44
C SER A 793 -13.50 -18.57 15.01
N MET A 794 -12.39 -18.53 14.27
CA MET A 794 -12.44 -18.39 12.83
C MET A 794 -11.20 -18.97 12.20
N SER A 795 -11.39 -19.53 11.01
CA SER A 795 -10.32 -19.94 10.11
C SER A 795 -10.50 -19.22 8.76
N ASN A 796 -9.55 -18.35 8.44
CA ASN A 796 -9.38 -17.76 7.12
C ASN A 796 -8.30 -18.54 6.38
N VAL A 797 -8.61 -19.80 6.10
CA VAL A 797 -7.84 -20.61 5.14
C VAL A 797 -8.57 -20.54 3.80
N PRO A 798 -7.89 -20.24 2.69
CA PRO A 798 -8.52 -20.28 1.38
C PRO A 798 -9.19 -21.63 1.15
N ARG A 799 -10.48 -21.60 0.82
CA ARG A 799 -11.25 -22.80 0.49
C ARG A 799 -11.45 -22.86 -1.02
N PRO A 800 -11.45 -24.07 -1.60
CA PRO A 800 -11.81 -24.22 -2.99
C PRO A 800 -13.23 -23.74 -3.21
N VAL A 801 -13.46 -23.03 -4.31
CA VAL A 801 -14.82 -22.67 -4.74
C VAL A 801 -15.11 -23.27 -6.11
N ASP A 802 -16.36 -23.68 -6.28
CA ASP A 802 -16.87 -24.02 -7.60
C ASP A 802 -16.85 -22.79 -8.51
N GLY A 803 -16.66 -23.04 -9.81
CA GLY A 803 -16.59 -21.98 -10.81
C GLY A 803 -17.68 -22.09 -11.86
N PRO A 804 -17.77 -21.08 -12.74
CA PRO A 804 -18.52 -21.23 -13.97
C PRO A 804 -17.95 -22.40 -14.80
N GLN A 805 -18.81 -23.06 -15.57
CA GLN A 805 -18.39 -24.12 -16.51
C GLN A 805 -17.37 -23.60 -17.53
N ILE A 806 -17.54 -22.36 -17.98
CA ILE A 806 -16.62 -21.69 -18.89
C ILE A 806 -15.78 -20.71 -18.07
N ARG A 807 -14.45 -20.85 -18.12
CA ARG A 807 -13.56 -19.83 -17.57
C ARG A 807 -13.46 -18.64 -18.54
N PRO A 808 -13.86 -17.42 -18.16
CA PRO A 808 -13.63 -16.24 -18.98
C PRO A 808 -12.14 -15.96 -19.22
N ALA A 809 -11.82 -15.26 -20.30
CA ALA A 809 -10.48 -14.71 -20.50
C ALA A 809 -10.24 -13.61 -19.45
N ALA A 810 -9.25 -13.78 -18.59
CA ALA A 810 -9.00 -12.89 -17.46
C ALA A 810 -7.93 -11.85 -17.76
N VAL A 811 -7.05 -12.13 -18.73
CA VAL A 811 -5.90 -11.27 -19.06
C VAL A 811 -5.83 -10.80 -20.52
N ALA A 812 -6.90 -11.04 -21.28
CA ALA A 812 -7.13 -10.38 -22.55
C ALA A 812 -7.12 -8.85 -22.37
N GLY A 813 -6.51 -8.12 -23.31
CA GLY A 813 -6.25 -6.68 -23.23
C GLY A 813 -5.01 -6.30 -22.44
N MET A 814 -4.41 -7.23 -21.67
CA MET A 814 -3.20 -6.99 -20.87
C MET A 814 -2.00 -7.81 -21.36
N PHE A 815 -2.16 -9.13 -21.48
CA PHE A 815 -1.07 -10.04 -21.88
C PHE A 815 -1.13 -10.39 -23.37
N TYR A 816 -2.29 -10.28 -23.97
CA TYR A 816 -2.55 -10.43 -25.40
C TYR A 816 -3.82 -9.64 -25.77
N PRO A 817 -4.05 -9.30 -27.05
CA PRO A 817 -5.21 -8.50 -27.45
C PRO A 817 -6.56 -9.11 -27.06
N ASP A 818 -7.50 -8.28 -26.61
CA ASP A 818 -8.90 -8.65 -26.36
C ASP A 818 -9.77 -8.62 -27.63
N ASP A 819 -9.32 -7.91 -28.66
CA ASP A 819 -9.91 -7.97 -29.99
C ASP A 819 -9.55 -9.31 -30.69
N PRO A 820 -10.55 -10.09 -31.15
CA PRO A 820 -10.34 -11.37 -31.82
C PRO A 820 -9.40 -11.31 -33.04
N GLN A 821 -9.55 -10.28 -33.88
CA GLN A 821 -8.80 -10.17 -35.13
C GLN A 821 -7.34 -9.79 -34.88
N GLN A 822 -7.11 -8.91 -33.90
CA GLN A 822 -5.76 -8.57 -33.45
C GLN A 822 -5.05 -9.77 -32.81
N LEU A 823 -5.77 -10.58 -32.02
CA LEU A 823 -5.21 -11.79 -31.42
C LEU A 823 -4.83 -12.80 -32.51
N GLU A 824 -5.70 -13.06 -33.47
CA GLU A 824 -5.42 -13.95 -34.60
C GLU A 824 -4.19 -13.49 -35.39
N THR A 825 -4.11 -12.20 -35.70
CA THR A 825 -2.97 -11.59 -36.41
C THR A 825 -1.68 -11.74 -35.62
N LEU A 826 -1.71 -11.48 -34.31
CA LEU A 826 -0.57 -11.65 -33.42
C LEU A 826 -0.11 -13.12 -33.42
N VAL A 827 -1.02 -14.07 -33.16
CA VAL A 827 -0.70 -15.50 -33.11
C VAL A 827 -0.14 -15.98 -34.45
N GLN A 828 -0.74 -15.59 -35.59
CA GLN A 828 -0.24 -15.94 -36.91
C GLN A 828 1.19 -15.45 -37.13
N ARG A 829 1.49 -14.20 -36.72
CA ARG A 829 2.84 -13.65 -36.79
C ARG A 829 3.83 -14.42 -35.91
N LEU A 830 3.43 -14.79 -34.69
CA LEU A 830 4.27 -15.56 -33.77
C LEU A 830 4.57 -16.98 -34.30
N MET A 831 3.62 -17.60 -35.00
CA MET A 831 3.82 -18.91 -35.62
C MET A 831 4.89 -18.90 -36.72
N GLY A 832 5.04 -17.79 -37.45
CA GLY A 832 6.01 -17.63 -38.53
C GLY A 832 5.86 -18.63 -39.69
N ASN A 833 6.69 -18.48 -40.74
CA ASN A 833 6.58 -19.23 -42.00
C ASN A 833 7.51 -20.46 -42.10
N GLY A 834 8.17 -20.86 -41.02
CA GLY A 834 9.08 -22.01 -41.01
C GLY A 834 8.38 -23.32 -40.65
N ASP A 835 8.48 -24.33 -41.50
CA ASP A 835 8.06 -25.69 -41.19
C ASP A 835 9.13 -26.38 -40.33
N VAL A 836 8.75 -26.75 -39.11
CA VAL A 836 9.57 -27.55 -38.19
C VAL A 836 8.84 -28.87 -38.01
N GLN A 837 9.52 -29.99 -38.23
CA GLN A 837 8.92 -31.31 -38.00
C GLN A 837 8.76 -31.54 -36.49
N PRO A 838 7.53 -31.73 -35.98
CA PRO A 838 7.30 -31.93 -34.56
C PRO A 838 7.73 -33.34 -34.11
N GLU A 839 8.43 -33.41 -32.99
CA GLU A 839 8.91 -34.66 -32.38
C GLU A 839 8.07 -35.03 -31.15
N ALA A 840 8.11 -36.31 -30.75
CA ALA A 840 7.49 -36.74 -29.50
C ALA A 840 8.37 -36.32 -28.30
N TRP A 841 7.88 -35.37 -27.52
CA TRP A 841 8.48 -34.94 -26.25
C TRP A 841 7.43 -35.04 -25.14
N PRO A 842 7.77 -35.62 -23.97
CA PRO A 842 6.80 -35.76 -22.88
C PRO A 842 6.58 -34.45 -22.12
N ALA A 843 7.54 -33.52 -22.14
CA ALA A 843 7.36 -32.19 -21.56
C ALA A 843 8.06 -31.07 -22.31
N VAL A 844 7.55 -29.85 -22.10
CA VAL A 844 8.14 -28.58 -22.56
C VAL A 844 8.14 -27.55 -21.45
N MET A 845 9.04 -26.59 -21.51
CA MET A 845 8.99 -25.35 -20.73
C MET A 845 8.82 -24.15 -21.65
N VAL A 846 7.83 -23.31 -21.36
CA VAL A 846 7.49 -22.11 -22.14
C VAL A 846 7.26 -20.90 -21.22
N PRO A 847 7.60 -19.68 -21.68
CA PRO A 847 7.42 -18.44 -20.92
C PRO A 847 5.99 -17.88 -21.02
N HIS A 848 5.50 -17.25 -19.96
CA HIS A 848 4.12 -16.74 -19.83
C HIS A 848 3.99 -15.22 -19.65
N ALA A 849 5.05 -14.44 -19.92
CA ALA A 849 4.91 -13.01 -20.12
C ALA A 849 3.95 -12.69 -21.28
N GLY A 850 3.55 -11.42 -21.42
CA GLY A 850 2.67 -11.00 -22.52
C GLY A 850 3.23 -11.44 -23.88
N LEU A 851 2.35 -11.90 -24.79
CA LEU A 851 2.72 -12.55 -26.05
C LEU A 851 3.59 -11.67 -26.97
N VAL A 852 3.59 -10.35 -26.76
CA VAL A 852 4.49 -9.40 -27.45
C VAL A 852 5.95 -9.58 -27.04
N TYR A 853 6.22 -9.98 -25.79
CA TYR A 853 7.56 -10.18 -25.26
C TYR A 853 8.06 -11.61 -25.47
N SER A 854 7.30 -12.60 -25.00
CA SER A 854 7.76 -13.99 -24.90
C SER A 854 7.12 -14.94 -25.91
N GLY A 855 6.03 -14.50 -26.56
CA GLY A 855 5.18 -15.36 -27.39
C GLY A 855 5.91 -15.98 -28.60
N GLN A 856 6.95 -15.32 -29.12
CA GLN A 856 7.74 -15.88 -30.22
C GLN A 856 8.52 -17.13 -29.78
N LEU A 857 9.14 -17.07 -28.59
CA LEU A 857 9.90 -18.19 -28.04
C LEU A 857 8.97 -19.34 -27.61
N ALA A 858 7.81 -19.02 -27.02
CA ALA A 858 6.77 -19.98 -26.68
C ALA A 858 6.27 -20.71 -27.95
N ALA A 859 5.91 -19.98 -29.00
CA ALA A 859 5.47 -20.54 -30.28
C ALA A 859 6.55 -21.43 -30.94
N GLN A 860 7.81 -20.98 -30.94
CA GLN A 860 8.93 -21.76 -31.47
C GLN A 860 9.13 -23.08 -30.72
N THR A 861 8.93 -23.07 -29.40
CA THR A 861 9.08 -24.26 -28.56
C THR A 861 7.94 -25.24 -28.80
N LEU A 862 6.69 -24.77 -28.76
CA LEU A 862 5.51 -25.62 -28.96
C LEU A 862 5.46 -26.26 -30.37
N LYS A 863 5.89 -25.53 -31.42
CA LYS A 863 5.94 -26.06 -32.80
C LYS A 863 6.87 -27.28 -32.97
N ARG A 864 7.82 -27.49 -32.06
CA ARG A 864 8.76 -28.63 -32.11
C ARG A 864 8.19 -29.90 -31.50
N VAL A 865 7.00 -29.85 -30.91
CA VAL A 865 6.43 -30.98 -30.17
C VAL A 865 5.16 -31.49 -30.82
N LYS A 866 5.03 -32.81 -30.89
CA LYS A 866 3.78 -33.46 -31.29
C LYS A 866 2.79 -33.38 -30.12
N ILE A 867 1.91 -32.38 -30.16
CA ILE A 867 0.92 -32.13 -29.11
C ILE A 867 -0.15 -33.25 -29.14
N PRO A 868 -0.35 -34.02 -28.05
CA PRO A 868 -1.36 -35.06 -27.96
C PRO A 868 -2.76 -34.50 -27.68
N LYS A 869 -3.75 -35.38 -27.50
CA LYS A 869 -5.16 -35.01 -27.23
C LYS A 869 -5.39 -34.35 -25.87
N THR A 870 -4.44 -34.46 -24.95
CA THR A 870 -4.52 -33.86 -23.62
C THR A 870 -3.22 -33.16 -23.29
N VAL A 871 -3.30 -31.91 -22.83
CA VAL A 871 -2.17 -31.11 -22.34
C VAL A 871 -2.42 -30.77 -20.88
N ILE A 872 -1.42 -30.95 -20.03
CA ILE A 872 -1.44 -30.47 -18.64
C ILE A 872 -0.49 -29.29 -18.53
N VAL A 873 -1.03 -28.09 -18.35
CA VAL A 873 -0.26 -26.87 -18.12
C VAL A 873 -0.10 -26.65 -16.62
N ILE A 874 1.14 -26.74 -16.14
CA ILE A 874 1.49 -26.52 -14.73
C ILE A 874 2.22 -25.18 -14.64
N GLY A 875 1.57 -24.20 -14.03
CA GLY A 875 2.10 -22.84 -13.88
C GLY A 875 2.20 -22.43 -12.42
N PRO A 876 3.05 -21.44 -12.09
CA PRO A 876 3.07 -20.84 -10.77
C PRO A 876 1.77 -20.08 -10.50
N LYS A 877 1.41 -20.00 -9.22
CA LYS A 877 0.28 -19.22 -8.74
C LYS A 877 0.76 -17.83 -8.30
N HIS A 878 0.38 -16.82 -9.06
CA HIS A 878 0.71 -15.41 -8.80
C HIS A 878 -0.34 -14.71 -7.94
N THR A 879 -1.56 -15.27 -7.89
CA THR A 879 -2.67 -14.67 -7.14
C THR A 879 -2.79 -15.23 -5.73
N ARG A 880 -3.27 -14.39 -4.80
CA ARG A 880 -3.63 -14.82 -3.42
C ARG A 880 -5.00 -15.51 -3.35
N LEU A 881 -5.74 -15.55 -4.46
CA LEU A 881 -7.09 -16.13 -4.51
C LEU A 881 -7.03 -17.65 -4.48
N GLY A 882 -7.96 -18.28 -3.79
CA GLY A 882 -8.06 -19.74 -3.77
C GLY A 882 -6.92 -20.47 -3.04
N VAL A 883 -6.98 -21.79 -3.08
CA VAL A 883 -6.06 -22.72 -2.40
C VAL A 883 -4.63 -22.62 -2.94
N ASN A 884 -3.66 -23.19 -2.21
CA ASN A 884 -2.25 -23.14 -2.58
C ASN A 884 -1.95 -23.92 -3.87
N TRP A 885 -2.49 -25.14 -3.99
CA TRP A 885 -2.38 -25.99 -5.18
C TRP A 885 -3.77 -26.23 -5.75
N ALA A 886 -4.02 -25.70 -6.94
CA ALA A 886 -5.33 -25.73 -7.57
C ALA A 886 -5.28 -26.39 -8.94
N VAL A 887 -6.33 -27.13 -9.28
CA VAL A 887 -6.61 -27.56 -10.64
C VAL A 887 -7.92 -26.95 -11.11
N ALA A 888 -7.95 -26.52 -12.37
CA ALA A 888 -9.07 -25.80 -12.94
C ALA A 888 -10.33 -26.69 -13.01
N PRO A 889 -11.46 -26.26 -12.41
CA PRO A 889 -12.70 -27.06 -12.42
C PRO A 889 -13.58 -26.82 -13.65
N HIS A 890 -13.09 -26.08 -14.65
CA HIS A 890 -13.86 -25.63 -15.80
C HIS A 890 -13.96 -26.73 -16.87
N ASP A 891 -15.03 -26.68 -17.67
CA ASP A 891 -15.24 -27.52 -18.85
C ASP A 891 -14.61 -26.88 -20.10
N GLN A 892 -14.42 -25.56 -20.11
CA GLN A 892 -13.91 -24.81 -21.26
C GLN A 892 -13.15 -23.56 -20.83
N TRP A 893 -12.14 -23.18 -21.61
CA TRP A 893 -11.42 -21.91 -21.49
C TRP A 893 -11.85 -20.98 -22.61
N GLN A 894 -12.35 -19.79 -22.27
CA GLN A 894 -12.73 -18.76 -23.23
C GLN A 894 -11.51 -17.98 -23.70
N LEU A 895 -11.47 -17.64 -24.99
CA LEU A 895 -10.49 -16.76 -25.61
C LEU A 895 -11.22 -15.70 -26.46
N PRO A 896 -10.60 -14.54 -26.74
CA PRO A 896 -11.11 -13.62 -27.76
C PRO A 896 -11.34 -14.34 -29.10
N GLY A 897 -12.59 -14.37 -29.57
CA GLY A 897 -12.96 -15.01 -30.84
C GLY A 897 -13.05 -16.52 -30.82
N GLY A 898 -12.87 -17.19 -29.68
CA GLY A 898 -12.87 -18.65 -29.63
C GLY A 898 -12.78 -19.25 -28.23
N SER A 899 -12.37 -20.51 -28.17
CA SER A 899 -12.27 -21.25 -26.92
C SER A 899 -11.47 -22.53 -27.11
N ILE A 900 -10.95 -23.10 -26.03
CA ILE A 900 -10.31 -24.42 -25.99
C ILE A 900 -10.97 -25.29 -24.92
N GLN A 901 -11.14 -26.58 -25.20
CA GLN A 901 -11.80 -27.51 -24.29
C GLN A 901 -10.90 -27.82 -23.09
N ALA A 902 -11.50 -27.99 -21.90
CA ALA A 902 -10.80 -28.49 -20.74
C ALA A 902 -11.00 -30.00 -20.56
N ASP A 903 -10.10 -30.68 -19.87
CA ASP A 903 -10.28 -32.10 -19.48
C ASP A 903 -10.76 -32.20 -18.02
N ALA A 904 -11.98 -31.73 -17.76
CA ALA A 904 -12.59 -31.72 -16.42
C ALA A 904 -12.59 -33.12 -15.73
N PRO A 905 -12.84 -34.25 -16.42
CA PRO A 905 -12.70 -35.58 -15.81
C PRO A 905 -11.29 -35.87 -15.31
N LEU A 906 -10.25 -35.52 -16.08
CA LEU A 906 -8.87 -35.68 -15.64
C LEU A 906 -8.54 -34.73 -14.48
N ALA A 907 -9.02 -33.48 -14.52
CA ALA A 907 -8.86 -32.53 -13.42
C ALA A 907 -9.41 -33.07 -12.10
N ARG A 908 -10.62 -33.68 -12.11
CA ARG A 908 -11.21 -34.31 -10.92
C ARG A 908 -10.35 -35.46 -10.40
N ARG A 909 -9.93 -36.37 -11.30
CA ARG A 909 -9.06 -37.50 -10.94
C ARG A 909 -7.74 -37.05 -10.31
N LEU A 910 -7.14 -35.97 -10.84
CA LEU A 910 -5.91 -35.40 -10.29
C LEU A 910 -6.13 -34.83 -8.89
N ALA A 911 -7.20 -34.06 -8.68
CA ALA A 911 -7.55 -33.53 -7.35
C ALA A 911 -7.84 -34.65 -6.32
N GLU A 912 -8.45 -35.75 -6.75
CA GLU A 912 -8.72 -36.91 -5.89
C GLU A 912 -7.44 -37.70 -5.54
N SER A 913 -6.44 -37.69 -6.42
CA SER A 913 -5.26 -38.56 -6.29
C SER A 913 -4.03 -37.84 -5.70
N ILE A 914 -3.91 -36.52 -5.91
CA ILE A 914 -2.73 -35.75 -5.51
C ILE A 914 -3.00 -35.02 -4.20
N PRO A 915 -2.27 -35.35 -3.11
CA PRO A 915 -2.44 -34.67 -1.82
C PRO A 915 -2.31 -33.14 -1.95
N GLY A 916 -3.27 -32.41 -1.39
CA GLY A 916 -3.28 -30.95 -1.36
C GLY A 916 -3.82 -30.27 -2.63
N LEU A 917 -3.90 -30.96 -3.77
CA LEU A 917 -4.45 -30.43 -5.02
C LEU A 917 -5.99 -30.42 -4.97
N GLN A 918 -6.61 -29.26 -5.15
CA GLN A 918 -8.09 -29.14 -5.10
C GLN A 918 -8.64 -28.47 -6.35
N LEU A 919 -9.88 -28.83 -6.71
CA LEU A 919 -10.66 -28.15 -7.76
C LEU A 919 -11.06 -26.76 -7.26
N ASP A 920 -10.50 -25.70 -7.84
CA ASP A 920 -10.74 -24.35 -7.31
C ASP A 920 -10.75 -23.26 -8.39
N ALA A 921 -11.93 -22.73 -8.68
CA ALA A 921 -12.08 -21.69 -9.68
C ALA A 921 -11.51 -20.33 -9.25
N ALA A 922 -11.48 -20.02 -7.94
CA ALA A 922 -10.95 -18.74 -7.47
C ALA A 922 -9.45 -18.62 -7.77
N ALA A 923 -8.70 -19.70 -7.63
CA ALA A 923 -7.28 -19.75 -7.95
C ALA A 923 -7.00 -19.46 -9.43
N HIS A 924 -7.92 -19.83 -10.33
CA HIS A 924 -7.78 -19.63 -11.78
C HIS A 924 -8.44 -18.35 -12.32
N GLN A 925 -9.26 -17.67 -11.51
CA GLN A 925 -10.08 -16.54 -11.95
C GLN A 925 -9.26 -15.39 -12.55
N ARG A 926 -8.06 -15.13 -12.02
CA ARG A 926 -7.16 -14.07 -12.49
C ARG A 926 -5.74 -14.58 -12.76
N GLU A 927 -5.53 -15.89 -12.74
CA GLU A 927 -4.22 -16.49 -12.98
C GLU A 927 -3.90 -16.48 -14.47
N HIS A 928 -2.70 -16.04 -14.82
CA HIS A 928 -2.29 -15.80 -16.20
C HIS A 928 -1.29 -16.83 -16.71
N ALA A 929 -0.51 -17.46 -15.83
CA ALA A 929 0.53 -18.41 -16.22
C ALA A 929 0.01 -19.56 -17.11
N ILE A 930 -1.25 -19.96 -16.93
CA ILE A 930 -1.90 -20.98 -17.76
C ILE A 930 -2.55 -20.35 -19.00
N GLU A 931 -3.25 -19.22 -18.83
CA GLU A 931 -4.07 -18.60 -19.87
C GLU A 931 -3.25 -18.12 -21.07
N VAL A 932 -2.05 -17.58 -20.83
CA VAL A 932 -1.19 -17.01 -21.88
C VAL A 932 -0.75 -18.05 -22.91
N GLU A 933 -0.69 -19.33 -22.53
CA GLU A 933 -0.32 -20.43 -23.45
C GLU A 933 -1.49 -20.85 -24.36
N LEU A 934 -2.74 -20.57 -23.94
CA LEU A 934 -3.93 -21.09 -24.59
C LEU A 934 -4.13 -20.59 -26.03
N PRO A 935 -3.89 -19.32 -26.39
CA PRO A 935 -3.97 -18.88 -27.78
C PRO A 935 -3.04 -19.66 -28.73
N LEU A 936 -1.83 -20.01 -28.26
CA LEU A 936 -0.86 -20.77 -29.06
C LEU A 936 -1.29 -22.24 -29.17
N LEU A 937 -1.75 -22.85 -28.07
CA LEU A 937 -2.26 -24.22 -28.06
C LEU A 937 -3.52 -24.38 -28.94
N ALA A 938 -4.47 -23.45 -28.84
CA ALA A 938 -5.68 -23.44 -29.65
C ALA A 938 -5.37 -23.37 -31.16
N ARG A 939 -4.27 -22.69 -31.53
CA ARG A 939 -3.81 -22.61 -32.92
C ARG A 939 -3.07 -23.84 -33.40
N LEU A 940 -2.27 -24.47 -32.54
CA LEU A 940 -1.40 -25.60 -32.90
C LEU A 940 -2.12 -26.96 -32.81
N ALA A 941 -3.05 -27.11 -31.87
CA ALA A 941 -3.78 -28.34 -31.59
C ALA A 941 -5.22 -28.04 -31.15
N PRO A 942 -6.11 -27.58 -32.06
CA PRO A 942 -7.46 -27.13 -31.71
C PRO A 942 -8.33 -28.22 -31.05
N ASP A 943 -8.06 -29.49 -31.33
CA ASP A 943 -8.78 -30.64 -30.76
C ASP A 943 -8.22 -31.12 -29.41
N THR A 944 -7.17 -30.46 -28.88
CA THR A 944 -6.58 -30.83 -27.59
C THR A 944 -7.44 -30.34 -26.42
N ARG A 945 -7.44 -31.10 -25.32
CA ARG A 945 -8.09 -30.75 -24.06
C ARG A 945 -7.04 -30.32 -23.04
N VAL A 946 -7.29 -29.24 -22.33
CA VAL A 946 -6.32 -28.64 -21.40
C VAL A 946 -6.72 -28.84 -19.94
N VAL A 947 -5.78 -29.31 -19.12
CA VAL A 947 -5.85 -29.23 -17.66
C VAL A 947 -4.91 -28.13 -17.19
N GLY A 948 -5.42 -27.15 -16.47
CA GLY A 948 -4.61 -26.10 -15.86
C GLY A 948 -4.37 -26.38 -14.38
N ILE A 949 -3.10 -26.42 -13.95
CA ILE A 949 -2.70 -26.60 -12.55
C ILE A 949 -1.90 -25.37 -12.11
N ALA A 950 -2.37 -24.69 -11.06
CA ALA A 950 -1.69 -23.56 -10.44
C ALA A 950 -0.99 -24.01 -9.15
N ILE A 951 0.34 -23.81 -9.09
CA ILE A 951 1.19 -24.24 -7.99
C ILE A 951 1.71 -23.03 -7.21
N GLY A 952 1.32 -22.91 -5.95
CA GLY A 952 1.87 -21.94 -5.01
C GLY A 952 3.17 -22.42 -4.32
N ALA A 953 3.42 -21.93 -3.12
CA ALA A 953 4.66 -22.24 -2.39
C ALA A 953 4.74 -23.73 -2.02
N ALA A 954 5.94 -24.31 -2.15
CA ALA A 954 6.22 -25.70 -1.80
C ALA A 954 7.72 -25.88 -1.53
N ASP A 955 8.06 -26.74 -0.58
CA ASP A 955 9.41 -27.27 -0.42
C ASP A 955 9.66 -28.44 -1.39
N LEU A 956 10.89 -28.96 -1.40
CA LEU A 956 11.29 -30.03 -2.31
C LEU A 956 10.54 -31.35 -2.04
N ASP A 957 10.25 -31.68 -0.79
CA ASP A 957 9.59 -32.94 -0.44
C ASP A 957 8.10 -32.91 -0.81
N ALA A 958 7.44 -31.77 -0.63
CA ALA A 958 6.08 -31.53 -1.13
C ALA A 958 6.03 -31.64 -2.66
N CYS A 959 7.02 -31.08 -3.38
CA CYS A 959 7.12 -31.24 -4.84
C CYS A 959 7.29 -32.72 -5.25
N ARG A 960 8.10 -33.50 -4.51
CA ARG A 960 8.28 -34.94 -4.77
C ARG A 960 7.00 -35.74 -4.54
N GLN A 961 6.29 -35.47 -3.46
CA GLN A 961 5.01 -36.14 -3.16
C GLN A 961 3.98 -35.87 -4.25
N PHE A 962 3.87 -34.61 -4.70
CA PHE A 962 3.04 -34.23 -5.83
C PHE A 962 3.45 -35.02 -7.09
N ALA A 963 4.74 -35.02 -7.41
CA ALA A 963 5.27 -35.67 -8.60
C ALA A 963 5.02 -37.17 -8.64
N THR A 964 5.10 -37.85 -7.48
CA THR A 964 4.77 -39.28 -7.33
C THR A 964 3.31 -39.54 -7.63
N ALA A 965 2.40 -38.81 -7.00
CA ALA A 965 0.96 -38.97 -7.22
C ALA A 965 0.56 -38.64 -8.67
N LEU A 966 1.17 -37.62 -9.27
CA LEU A 966 1.00 -37.31 -10.69
C LEU A 966 1.49 -38.48 -11.56
N ALA A 967 2.69 -39.01 -11.32
CA ALA A 967 3.22 -40.15 -12.08
C ALA A 967 2.29 -41.38 -11.99
N ASP A 968 1.73 -41.67 -10.81
CA ASP A 968 0.78 -42.77 -10.62
C ASP A 968 -0.51 -42.60 -11.44
N VAL A 969 -1.06 -41.39 -11.51
CA VAL A 969 -2.20 -41.08 -12.38
C VAL A 969 -1.83 -41.25 -13.85
N LEU A 970 -0.68 -40.71 -14.26
CA LEU A 970 -0.23 -40.76 -15.66
C LEU A 970 0.04 -42.20 -16.13
N ARG A 971 0.55 -43.11 -15.29
CA ARG A 971 0.73 -44.53 -15.65
C ARG A 971 -0.58 -45.24 -16.00
N GLN A 972 -1.71 -44.72 -15.51
CA GLN A 972 -3.04 -45.31 -15.69
C GLN A 972 -3.83 -44.66 -16.84
N LEU A 973 -3.25 -43.67 -17.55
CA LEU A 973 -3.88 -43.07 -18.72
C LEU A 973 -3.58 -43.89 -19.98
N PRO A 974 -4.55 -44.02 -20.90
CA PRO A 974 -4.35 -44.76 -22.15
C PRO A 974 -3.34 -44.05 -23.08
N ASP A 975 -3.39 -42.72 -23.11
CA ASP A 975 -2.49 -41.87 -23.85
C ASP A 975 -1.77 -40.93 -22.87
N GLN A 976 -0.46 -40.76 -23.03
CA GLN A 976 0.31 -39.83 -22.21
C GLN A 976 0.01 -38.38 -22.64
N PRO A 977 -0.31 -37.48 -21.69
CA PRO A 977 -0.46 -36.06 -21.98
C PRO A 977 0.90 -35.38 -22.20
N LEU A 978 0.89 -34.21 -22.84
CA LEU A 978 2.03 -33.31 -22.83
C LEU A 978 2.04 -32.52 -21.53
N LEU A 979 3.16 -32.54 -20.81
CA LEU A 979 3.35 -31.70 -19.62
C LEU A 979 3.98 -30.37 -20.04
N VAL A 980 3.27 -29.27 -19.82
CA VAL A 980 3.76 -27.92 -20.12
C VAL A 980 4.13 -27.24 -18.80
N ILE A 981 5.42 -26.97 -18.61
CA ILE A 981 5.94 -26.13 -17.54
C ILE A 981 5.80 -24.68 -18.00
N SER A 982 4.91 -23.93 -17.37
CA SER A 982 4.76 -22.50 -17.64
C SER A 982 5.68 -21.71 -16.70
N SER A 983 6.73 -21.10 -17.24
CA SER A 983 7.73 -20.37 -16.44
C SER A 983 8.43 -19.26 -17.23
N ASP A 984 8.40 -18.06 -16.69
CA ASP A 984 9.45 -17.07 -16.91
C ASP A 984 10.67 -17.38 -16.02
N MET A 985 11.82 -16.79 -16.35
CA MET A 985 13.09 -16.99 -15.65
C MET A 985 13.29 -15.87 -14.60
N ASN A 986 14.50 -15.31 -14.46
CA ASN A 986 14.76 -14.28 -13.48
C ASN A 986 14.10 -12.94 -13.85
N HIS A 987 13.66 -12.21 -12.83
CA HIS A 987 12.97 -10.94 -12.89
C HIS A 987 13.82 -9.79 -12.34
N PHE A 988 13.75 -8.67 -13.03
CA PHE A 988 14.11 -7.33 -12.57
C PHE A 988 15.59 -7.10 -12.23
N ALA A 989 16.48 -7.96 -12.71
CA ALA A 989 17.91 -7.64 -12.82
C ALA A 989 18.18 -6.82 -14.10
N ASN A 990 19.37 -6.23 -14.22
CA ASN A 990 19.82 -5.71 -15.52
C ASN A 990 20.08 -6.87 -16.50
N ASP A 991 20.12 -6.59 -17.80
CA ASP A 991 20.17 -7.65 -18.83
C ASP A 991 21.35 -8.60 -18.65
N ALA A 992 22.57 -8.08 -18.42
CA ALA A 992 23.76 -8.91 -18.24
C ALA A 992 23.63 -9.88 -17.05
N GLU A 993 23.16 -9.40 -15.90
CA GLU A 993 22.97 -10.23 -14.72
C GLU A 993 21.81 -11.22 -14.89
N ASN A 994 20.74 -10.80 -15.57
CA ASN A 994 19.61 -11.68 -15.85
C ASN A 994 20.04 -12.88 -16.71
N ARG A 995 20.77 -12.62 -17.79
CA ARG A 995 21.34 -13.67 -18.64
C ARG A 995 22.26 -14.62 -17.87
N ARG A 996 23.06 -14.10 -16.95
CA ARG A 996 23.94 -14.91 -16.10
C ARG A 996 23.16 -15.82 -15.16
N LEU A 997 22.19 -15.27 -14.42
CA LEU A 997 21.37 -16.04 -13.48
C LEU A 997 20.50 -17.08 -14.21
N ASP A 998 19.93 -16.71 -15.36
CA ASP A 998 19.11 -17.62 -16.14
C ASP A 998 19.93 -18.75 -16.75
N ASP A 999 21.15 -18.48 -17.22
CA ASP A 999 22.04 -19.54 -17.72
C ASP A 999 22.45 -20.52 -16.60
N ILE A 1000 22.60 -20.05 -15.35
CA ILE A 1000 22.80 -20.91 -14.18
C ILE A 1000 21.59 -21.82 -13.96
N ALA A 1001 20.37 -21.26 -13.97
CA ALA A 1001 19.14 -22.04 -13.83
C ALA A 1001 18.96 -23.05 -14.96
N LEU A 1002 19.20 -22.65 -16.21
CA LEU A 1002 19.06 -23.51 -17.38
C LEU A 1002 20.08 -24.66 -17.37
N LYS A 1003 21.33 -24.38 -16.99
CA LYS A 1003 22.35 -25.43 -16.81
C LYS A 1003 21.97 -26.42 -15.73
N ALA A 1004 21.35 -25.97 -14.64
CA ALA A 1004 20.83 -26.87 -13.62
C ALA A 1004 19.68 -27.76 -14.16
N ILE A 1005 18.81 -27.23 -15.02
CA ILE A 1005 17.76 -28.03 -15.68
C ILE A 1005 18.39 -29.06 -16.63
N GLU A 1006 19.45 -28.67 -17.34
CA GLU A 1006 20.18 -29.53 -18.29
C GLU A 1006 20.90 -30.71 -17.61
N THR A 1007 21.15 -30.67 -16.30
CA THR A 1007 21.70 -31.83 -15.57
C THR A 1007 20.68 -32.95 -15.36
N LEU A 1008 19.39 -32.68 -15.62
CA LEU A 1008 18.28 -33.62 -15.42
C LEU A 1008 18.11 -34.05 -13.94
N ASP A 1009 18.62 -33.27 -12.99
CA ASP A 1009 18.43 -33.50 -11.56
C ASP A 1009 17.47 -32.45 -10.94
N PRO A 1010 16.20 -32.83 -10.65
CA PRO A 1010 15.23 -31.93 -10.04
C PRO A 1010 15.67 -31.35 -8.68
N ALA A 1011 16.43 -32.12 -7.88
CA ALA A 1011 16.90 -31.65 -6.58
C ALA A 1011 17.97 -30.57 -6.75
N GLN A 1012 18.85 -30.72 -7.73
CA GLN A 1012 19.85 -29.72 -8.08
C GLN A 1012 19.21 -28.43 -8.62
N VAL A 1013 18.14 -28.53 -9.41
CA VAL A 1013 17.38 -27.36 -9.87
C VAL A 1013 16.81 -26.59 -8.69
N PHE A 1014 16.16 -27.29 -7.76
CA PHE A 1014 15.58 -26.67 -6.56
C PHE A 1014 16.67 -25.98 -5.71
N ASP A 1015 17.74 -26.69 -5.36
CA ASP A 1015 18.87 -26.14 -4.58
C ASP A 1015 19.54 -24.95 -5.29
N THR A 1016 19.75 -25.03 -6.60
CA THR A 1016 20.38 -23.93 -7.36
C THR A 1016 19.49 -22.69 -7.39
N VAL A 1017 18.23 -22.86 -7.79
CA VAL A 1017 17.31 -21.74 -8.05
C VAL A 1017 16.75 -21.19 -6.75
N VAL A 1018 16.30 -22.06 -5.84
CA VAL A 1018 15.70 -21.65 -4.57
C VAL A 1018 16.79 -21.35 -3.58
N ASP A 1019 17.60 -22.33 -3.16
CA ASP A 1019 18.40 -22.19 -1.95
C ASP A 1019 19.66 -21.33 -2.15
N ARG A 1020 20.51 -21.67 -3.12
CA ARG A 1020 21.84 -21.04 -3.32
C ARG A 1020 21.76 -19.67 -3.97
N TYR A 1021 21.15 -19.57 -5.16
CA TYR A 1021 21.16 -18.33 -5.95
C TYR A 1021 19.91 -17.48 -5.76
N GLN A 1022 18.81 -18.06 -5.23
CA GLN A 1022 17.51 -17.37 -5.04
C GLN A 1022 17.07 -16.65 -6.33
N ILE A 1023 17.16 -17.36 -7.45
CA ILE A 1023 16.78 -16.87 -8.77
C ILE A 1023 15.26 -16.76 -8.80
N SER A 1024 14.76 -15.60 -9.22
CA SER A 1024 13.32 -15.30 -9.21
C SER A 1024 12.53 -15.98 -10.35
N MET A 1025 12.95 -17.18 -10.74
CA MET A 1025 12.25 -18.05 -11.69
C MET A 1025 10.89 -18.44 -11.10
N CYS A 1026 9.82 -17.92 -11.69
CA CYS A 1026 8.47 -18.10 -11.15
C CYS A 1026 8.02 -19.57 -11.18
N GLY A 1027 8.32 -20.30 -12.26
CA GLY A 1027 7.90 -21.69 -12.47
C GLY A 1027 8.88 -22.77 -12.00
N VAL A 1028 9.81 -22.47 -11.07
CA VAL A 1028 10.75 -23.48 -10.56
C VAL A 1028 10.05 -24.69 -9.91
N ARG A 1029 8.97 -24.48 -9.14
CA ARG A 1029 8.20 -25.59 -8.54
C ARG A 1029 7.50 -26.45 -9.61
N PRO A 1030 6.75 -25.87 -10.56
CA PRO A 1030 6.28 -26.59 -11.75
C PRO A 1030 7.38 -27.38 -12.47
N CYS A 1031 8.55 -26.77 -12.68
CA CYS A 1031 9.69 -27.42 -13.34
C CYS A 1031 10.17 -28.66 -12.57
N VAL A 1032 10.40 -28.51 -11.25
CA VAL A 1032 10.85 -29.61 -10.38
C VAL A 1032 9.82 -30.73 -10.33
N ILE A 1033 8.52 -30.40 -10.20
CA ILE A 1033 7.43 -31.39 -10.22
C ILE A 1033 7.45 -32.19 -11.52
N VAL A 1034 7.50 -31.51 -12.68
CA VAL A 1034 7.47 -32.19 -13.98
C VAL A 1034 8.72 -33.04 -14.19
N MET A 1035 9.91 -32.52 -13.90
CA MET A 1035 11.14 -33.30 -14.04
C MET A 1035 11.13 -34.53 -13.12
N GLU A 1036 10.67 -34.39 -11.88
CA GLU A 1036 10.55 -35.51 -10.94
C GLU A 1036 9.52 -36.54 -11.41
N THR A 1037 8.36 -36.10 -11.93
CA THR A 1037 7.37 -37.00 -12.54
C THR A 1037 7.96 -37.77 -13.71
N LEU A 1038 8.67 -37.09 -14.63
CA LEU A 1038 9.32 -37.75 -15.76
C LEU A 1038 10.41 -38.73 -15.31
N ARG A 1039 11.17 -38.40 -14.26
CA ARG A 1039 12.18 -39.28 -13.67
C ARG A 1039 11.54 -40.57 -13.14
N GLN A 1040 10.42 -40.47 -12.43
CA GLN A 1040 9.67 -41.63 -11.92
C GLN A 1040 8.93 -42.45 -12.99
N LEU A 1041 8.67 -41.85 -14.15
CA LEU A 1041 8.17 -42.54 -15.34
C LEU A 1041 9.30 -43.15 -16.20
N GLY A 1042 10.57 -42.92 -15.86
CA GLY A 1042 11.73 -43.36 -16.64
C GLY A 1042 11.94 -42.57 -17.94
N GLN A 1043 11.29 -41.41 -18.09
CA GLN A 1043 11.25 -40.62 -19.33
C GLN A 1043 12.19 -39.41 -19.32
N LEU A 1044 12.80 -39.05 -18.19
CA LEU A 1044 13.75 -37.93 -18.09
C LEU A 1044 15.17 -38.36 -18.52
N GLN A 1045 15.39 -38.56 -19.82
CA GLN A 1045 16.69 -39.04 -20.35
C GLN A 1045 17.48 -37.98 -21.11
N ARG A 1046 16.81 -36.93 -21.61
CA ARG A 1046 17.42 -35.85 -22.39
C ARG A 1046 16.74 -34.52 -22.15
N SER A 1047 17.43 -33.44 -22.45
CA SER A 1047 16.89 -32.07 -22.52
C SER A 1047 17.39 -31.38 -23.78
N GLN A 1048 16.64 -30.40 -24.27
CA GLN A 1048 17.06 -29.54 -25.37
C GLN A 1048 16.60 -28.10 -25.13
N ARG A 1049 17.57 -27.17 -25.13
CA ARG A 1049 17.30 -25.73 -25.13
C ARG A 1049 16.88 -25.29 -26.54
N VAL A 1050 15.65 -24.81 -26.68
CA VAL A 1050 15.12 -24.27 -27.96
C VAL A 1050 15.62 -22.85 -28.19
N GLY A 1051 15.64 -22.04 -27.12
CA GLY A 1051 16.10 -20.66 -27.18
C GLY A 1051 16.02 -19.97 -25.84
N TYR A 1052 16.58 -18.77 -25.81
CA TYR A 1052 16.58 -17.88 -24.66
C TYR A 1052 16.48 -16.43 -25.15
N ALA A 1053 15.68 -15.62 -24.48
CA ALA A 1053 15.47 -14.21 -24.76
C ALA A 1053 15.23 -13.43 -23.46
N THR A 1054 15.27 -12.11 -23.51
CA THR A 1054 14.86 -11.24 -22.40
C THR A 1054 13.89 -10.17 -22.89
N SER A 1055 13.19 -9.51 -21.96
CA SER A 1055 12.32 -8.38 -22.29
C SER A 1055 13.07 -7.24 -22.99
N ALA A 1056 14.39 -7.10 -22.76
CA ALA A 1056 15.22 -6.10 -23.43
C ALA A 1056 15.30 -6.32 -24.95
N ASP A 1057 15.18 -7.57 -25.42
CA ASP A 1057 15.21 -7.89 -26.85
C ASP A 1057 14.02 -7.26 -27.60
N VAL A 1058 12.94 -6.92 -26.88
CA VAL A 1058 11.74 -6.26 -27.42
C VAL A 1058 11.65 -4.78 -27.01
N SER A 1059 11.91 -4.44 -25.73
CA SER A 1059 11.74 -3.07 -25.22
C SER A 1059 12.96 -2.17 -25.43
N GLY A 1060 14.16 -2.74 -25.60
CA GLY A 1060 15.44 -2.01 -25.58
C GLY A 1060 15.90 -1.57 -24.19
N ASP A 1061 15.08 -1.75 -23.14
CA ASP A 1061 15.46 -1.41 -21.75
C ASP A 1061 16.26 -2.55 -21.12
N GLN A 1062 17.53 -2.27 -20.81
CA GLN A 1062 18.45 -3.23 -20.21
C GLN A 1062 18.58 -3.09 -18.68
N GLN A 1063 17.94 -2.12 -18.05
CA GLN A 1063 18.13 -1.86 -16.61
C GLN A 1063 17.33 -2.82 -15.73
N ARG A 1064 16.16 -3.24 -16.19
CA ARG A 1064 15.23 -4.07 -15.42
C ARG A 1064 14.48 -5.02 -16.35
N VAL A 1065 14.99 -6.23 -16.52
CA VAL A 1065 14.52 -7.19 -17.52
C VAL A 1065 13.86 -8.42 -16.92
N VAL A 1066 13.09 -9.15 -17.72
CA VAL A 1066 12.61 -10.51 -17.40
C VAL A 1066 13.17 -11.48 -18.43
N GLY A 1067 13.59 -12.66 -17.98
CA GLY A 1067 14.18 -13.69 -18.84
C GLY A 1067 13.15 -14.71 -19.31
N TYR A 1068 13.34 -15.22 -20.52
CA TYR A 1068 12.45 -16.18 -21.18
C TYR A 1068 13.25 -17.34 -21.75
N ALA A 1069 12.81 -18.56 -21.51
CA ALA A 1069 13.48 -19.75 -22.03
C ALA A 1069 12.47 -20.76 -22.59
N GLY A 1070 12.85 -21.39 -23.70
CA GLY A 1070 12.14 -22.53 -24.28
C GLY A 1070 12.95 -23.81 -24.09
N MET A 1071 12.39 -24.83 -23.45
CA MET A 1071 13.05 -26.13 -23.23
C MET A 1071 12.16 -27.29 -23.65
N LEU A 1072 12.77 -28.36 -24.14
CA LEU A 1072 12.15 -29.67 -24.31
C LEU A 1072 12.78 -30.64 -23.32
N LEU A 1073 11.97 -31.46 -22.65
CA LEU A 1073 12.43 -32.35 -21.59
C LEU A 1073 11.89 -33.78 -21.78
N GLY A 1074 12.79 -34.76 -21.65
CA GLY A 1074 12.51 -36.19 -21.70
C GLY A 1074 12.48 -36.81 -23.10
N GLY A 1075 12.00 -38.05 -23.17
CA GLY A 1075 11.97 -38.88 -24.39
C GLY A 1075 13.10 -39.92 -24.43
N VAL A 1076 13.03 -40.84 -25.38
CA VAL A 1076 14.05 -41.88 -25.60
C VAL A 1076 15.11 -41.33 -26.56
N VAL A 1077 16.40 -41.54 -26.25
CA VAL A 1077 17.52 -41.20 -27.14
C VAL A 1077 17.53 -42.11 -28.37
#